data_AF-A0A0V1M254-F1
#
_entry.id   AF-A0A0V1M254-F1
#
_cell.length_a   1.000
_cell.length_b   1.000
_cell.length_c   1.000
_cell.angle_alpha   90.00
_cell.angle_beta   90.00
_cell.angle_gamma   90.00
#
_symmetry.space_group_name_H-M   'P 1'
#
loop_
_entity.id
_entity.type
_entity.pdbx_description
1 polymer ?
#
loop_
_entity_poly.entity_id
_entity_poly.type
_entity_poly.pdbx_seq_one_letter_code
_entity_poly.pdbx_strand_id
1 'polypeptide(L)'
;TPEKQIPGAAVCLENANVYNAFSTAAANFIEIMNISIILILISLNCCTAQVATCKDDADNNPPNVVSSSIMKSEGNPAWAPSAQNVDRNRDHSIVRTMANFIANNRNIKVLAYSDDPPNLPPRNEKSKAKGVLLVDNRANDAAAWFVHTVPNFLAYLGGYSWPPTETAKGHMFLCLSLSEAHLNSVAKAVRYQEPYIYVNNLTPALLNQHIELSNLATGVEIRLTPFLEHAKFTTKGVRAAANIQAFGKHTKSFADIYSRILRSKLSASIRIWAPYDAKSKSICKGQHKLRKIASPMQFAGNQVSREVDSTNWALVDGKNTVCLTTNDYKKQLPSWFCSKVALHRLQLAKMIIMSFVYKPPNEISTKVMKSGPDPAWGNSVRSINNAQHSIGRTMVDFVRNTPQIKVLAYNNDPPNLPPGKETSKAKGVLLVDNTVTDAAAWFIHTAPNFLAHLGGYTWPAAETAKGHMFLCLSLNEIHLNSVAKALRYQEPYIYANNLPVAILNQHEELSNLVNGIEVRVTPFLEHARFVTKRTQVEANVQVFGKHTKSFSDIYGRVLRNKLSASIRIWAHSDARSKSICKGQHKLRKIASPMQFADSEVSREADSTRWALVEGKNTVCLTTNDYKASEKQIPGAAVCIENAHVYNAFSAAAFNILNDADNSNCYFDITRKQLGARYFVYKPPNVLQTKIMQSGLNPAWAPSAQPIQSNNGHSIVQTMAHFVADNPNIKVLAYSDDPPNLPPRNEKSKAKGVLLIDNSAANAAAWLVHTVPKFLSHLGGYSWPQTETAKGHIFLCLSINEESLNAVARAVRYQEPYIYANNLPLALLNQHNELSNLATGVEIRVTPFLEHAKLATRNNGANVQAFGKHTKSFADMYERVLRNKLSAKIRIWAPSDVRSKSICRGQYHLRKIVSPMQFDGVQVSREADSAKWALVEGKNTVCFTTNDYKVTEKQIPGAAVCLENANVYNAFSTAAVNVEACNK
;
A
#
# COMPACT_ATOMS: atom_id res chain seq x y z
N THR A 1 7.03 11.38 -5.10
CA THR A 1 8.27 10.72 -5.55
C THR A 1 9.40 11.64 -5.14
N PRO A 2 10.50 11.17 -4.53
CA PRO A 2 11.62 12.02 -4.14
C PRO A 2 12.28 12.74 -5.31
N GLU A 3 12.17 12.23 -6.54
CA GLU A 3 12.54 13.01 -7.74
C GLU A 3 11.77 14.34 -7.86
N LYS A 4 10.51 14.39 -7.40
CA LYS A 4 9.74 15.64 -7.34
C LYS A 4 10.19 16.57 -6.20
N GLN A 5 10.91 16.05 -5.22
CA GLN A 5 11.51 16.80 -4.11
C GLN A 5 12.98 17.14 -4.37
N ILE A 6 13.65 16.47 -5.32
CA ILE A 6 15.00 16.84 -5.78
C ILE A 6 14.88 18.15 -6.56
N PRO A 7 15.47 19.26 -6.09
CA PRO A 7 15.53 20.47 -6.86
C PRO A 7 16.34 20.22 -8.14
N GLY A 8 16.00 20.91 -9.22
CA GLY A 8 16.65 20.67 -10.50
C GLY A 8 16.20 21.63 -11.58
N ALA A 9 16.75 21.46 -12.77
CA ALA A 9 16.54 22.38 -13.87
C ALA A 9 16.43 21.66 -15.20
N ALA A 10 15.89 22.41 -16.15
CA ALA A 10 15.98 22.09 -17.56
C ALA A 10 16.44 23.34 -18.32
N VAL A 11 17.50 23.22 -19.12
CA VAL A 11 17.93 24.24 -20.08
C VAL A 11 17.53 23.75 -21.46
N CYS A 12 16.54 24.41 -22.04
CA CYS A 12 15.95 24.04 -23.32
C CYS A 12 16.42 24.99 -24.42
N LEU A 13 17.00 24.41 -25.45
CA LEU A 13 17.51 25.07 -26.65
C LEU A 13 16.54 24.82 -27.80
N GLU A 14 15.95 25.89 -28.33
CA GLU A 14 15.08 25.82 -29.51
C GLU A 14 15.92 26.06 -30.77
N ASN A 15 16.21 24.98 -31.49
CA ASN A 15 16.93 24.98 -32.76
C ASN A 15 16.61 23.69 -33.54
N ALA A 16 16.07 23.84 -34.76
CA ALA A 16 15.63 22.70 -35.57
C ALA A 16 16.75 21.73 -35.92
N ASN A 17 17.93 22.23 -36.23
CA ASN A 17 19.07 21.39 -36.63
C ASN A 17 19.62 20.62 -35.43
N VAL A 18 19.73 21.27 -34.27
CA VAL A 18 20.12 20.60 -33.01
C VAL A 18 19.08 19.54 -32.62
N TYR A 19 17.78 19.86 -32.71
CA TYR A 19 16.71 18.89 -32.47
C TYR A 19 16.80 17.70 -33.42
N ASN A 20 17.04 17.94 -34.71
CA ASN A 20 17.17 16.89 -35.71
C ASN A 20 18.36 15.98 -35.41
N ALA A 21 19.52 16.54 -35.04
CA ALA A 21 20.69 15.74 -34.67
C ALA A 21 20.42 14.81 -33.48
N PHE A 22 19.76 15.29 -32.42
CA PHE A 22 19.34 14.45 -31.29
C PHE A 22 18.21 13.47 -31.65
N SER A 23 17.29 13.87 -32.53
CA SER A 23 16.17 13.04 -32.96
C SER A 23 16.62 11.88 -33.84
N THR A 24 17.57 12.11 -34.75
CA THR A 24 18.21 11.08 -35.57
C THR A 24 18.93 10.07 -34.68
N ALA A 25 19.64 10.54 -33.65
CA ALA A 25 20.30 9.65 -32.71
C ALA A 25 19.30 8.76 -31.92
N ALA A 26 18.11 9.28 -31.66
CA ALA A 26 17.03 8.60 -30.96
C ALA A 26 16.16 7.70 -31.86
N ALA A 27 16.43 7.60 -33.16
CA ALA A 27 15.69 6.75 -34.10
C ALA A 27 16.28 5.32 -34.13
N ASN A 28 15.41 4.31 -33.99
CA ASN A 28 15.85 2.91 -34.00
C ASN A 28 16.27 2.49 -35.43
N PHE A 29 17.57 2.35 -35.66
CA PHE A 29 18.12 1.58 -36.77
C PHE A 29 19.22 0.65 -36.25
N ILE A 30 19.12 -0.62 -36.66
CA ILE A 30 20.09 -1.69 -36.39
C ILE A 30 21.16 -1.61 -37.48
N GLU A 31 22.42 -1.44 -37.10
CA GLU A 31 23.59 -2.07 -37.72
C GLU A 31 24.83 -1.93 -36.82
N ILE A 32 25.89 -2.68 -37.15
CA ILE A 32 26.74 -3.50 -36.28
C ILE A 32 28.07 -2.83 -35.82
N MET A 33 28.56 -3.28 -34.64
CA MET A 33 29.94 -3.34 -34.08
C MET A 33 30.71 -2.13 -33.50
N ASN A 34 31.38 -2.46 -32.39
CA ASN A 34 32.42 -1.80 -31.59
C ASN A 34 31.98 -0.73 -30.56
N ILE A 35 32.25 -1.05 -29.28
CA ILE A 35 32.00 -0.19 -28.12
C ILE A 35 33.22 0.71 -27.91
N SER A 36 33.05 2.02 -28.11
CA SER A 36 33.96 3.05 -27.62
C SER A 36 33.16 4.09 -26.83
N ILE A 37 33.71 4.54 -25.70
CA ILE A 37 33.03 5.44 -24.76
C ILE A 37 33.03 6.88 -25.31
N ILE A 38 31.89 7.56 -25.29
CA ILE A 38 31.68 8.88 -25.94
C ILE A 38 31.50 9.99 -24.90
N LEU A 39 32.15 11.13 -25.16
CA LEU A 39 31.98 12.41 -24.46
C LEU A 39 31.39 13.46 -25.40
N ILE A 40 30.40 14.23 -24.97
CA ILE A 40 29.57 15.02 -25.91
C ILE A 40 29.51 16.51 -25.48
N LEU A 41 29.88 17.42 -26.37
CA LEU A 41 29.95 18.88 -26.14
C LEU A 41 29.02 19.66 -27.06
N ILE A 42 28.10 20.44 -26.49
CA ILE A 42 27.37 21.47 -27.25
C ILE A 42 27.99 22.83 -26.93
N SER A 43 28.66 23.40 -27.92
CA SER A 43 29.22 24.75 -27.83
C SER A 43 28.46 25.67 -28.78
N LEU A 44 27.78 26.68 -28.24
CA LEU A 44 27.21 27.74 -29.06
C LEU A 44 28.26 28.87 -29.14
N ASN A 45 29.20 28.74 -30.07
CA ASN A 45 30.30 29.69 -30.21
C ASN A 45 29.96 30.86 -31.15
N CYS A 46 30.46 32.03 -30.76
CA CYS A 46 30.63 33.21 -31.60
C CYS A 46 32.09 33.61 -31.61
N CYS A 47 32.75 33.48 -32.75
CA CYS A 47 34.10 33.95 -32.95
C CYS A 47 34.13 35.49 -32.98
N THR A 48 34.54 36.12 -31.89
CA THR A 48 35.49 37.25 -31.82
C THR A 48 36.12 37.25 -30.42
N ALA A 49 37.32 37.80 -30.26
CA ALA A 49 38.19 37.67 -29.08
C ALA A 49 37.62 38.30 -27.77
N GLN A 50 36.55 37.72 -27.20
CA GLN A 50 35.99 38.07 -25.91
C GLN A 50 36.32 37.00 -24.86
N VAL A 51 36.66 37.42 -23.65
CA VAL A 51 37.40 36.57 -22.68
C VAL A 51 36.46 35.74 -21.78
N ALA A 52 35.16 36.09 -21.69
CA ALA A 52 34.12 35.31 -20.99
C ALA A 52 33.10 34.69 -21.95
N THR A 53 33.56 34.01 -23.00
CA THR A 53 32.69 33.35 -24.00
C THR A 53 33.03 31.88 -24.15
N CYS A 54 32.08 31.09 -24.65
CA CYS A 54 32.31 29.70 -25.04
C CYS A 54 33.39 29.63 -26.11
N LYS A 55 34.29 28.64 -26.08
CA LYS A 55 35.32 28.46 -27.11
C LYS A 55 35.23 27.07 -27.74
N ASP A 56 35.59 26.97 -29.01
CA ASP A 56 35.64 25.70 -29.76
C ASP A 56 37.07 25.21 -29.95
N ASP A 57 37.21 24.14 -30.75
CA ASP A 57 38.45 23.39 -30.99
C ASP A 57 39.37 23.97 -32.09
N ALA A 58 39.03 25.12 -32.69
CA ALA A 58 39.79 25.75 -33.77
C ALA A 58 40.11 24.83 -34.99
N ASP A 59 39.20 23.90 -35.31
CA ASP A 59 39.21 23.02 -36.51
C ASP A 59 40.38 22.04 -36.68
N ASN A 60 41.03 21.64 -35.58
CA ASN A 60 42.04 20.56 -35.61
C ASN A 60 41.38 19.16 -35.55
N ASN A 61 41.97 18.14 -36.19
CA ASN A 61 41.45 16.76 -36.19
C ASN A 61 42.15 15.87 -35.13
N PRO A 62 41.42 14.97 -34.43
CA PRO A 62 42.00 14.09 -33.41
C PRO A 62 42.59 12.78 -33.96
N PRO A 63 43.68 12.26 -33.37
CA PRO A 63 44.09 10.87 -33.48
C PRO A 63 43.91 10.15 -32.12
N ASN A 64 43.09 9.09 -32.04
CA ASN A 64 42.98 8.07 -30.95
C ASN A 64 41.83 8.16 -29.90
N VAL A 65 41.83 7.21 -28.94
CA VAL A 65 40.71 6.36 -28.46
C VAL A 65 39.88 6.90 -27.27
N VAL A 66 39.94 8.20 -26.94
CA VAL A 66 39.04 8.85 -25.95
C VAL A 66 38.26 9.97 -26.65
N SER A 67 37.54 9.59 -27.70
CA SER A 67 36.91 10.52 -28.63
C SER A 67 35.74 11.27 -28.00
N SER A 68 35.86 12.59 -27.86
CA SER A 68 34.71 13.48 -27.67
C SER A 68 34.10 13.88 -29.01
N SER A 69 32.81 14.19 -29.02
CA SER A 69 32.11 14.82 -30.14
C SER A 69 31.62 16.20 -29.73
N ILE A 70 31.77 17.18 -30.61
CA ILE A 70 31.33 18.56 -30.44
C ILE A 70 30.27 18.93 -31.49
N MET A 71 29.27 19.70 -31.06
CA MET A 71 28.30 20.36 -31.91
C MET A 71 28.43 21.87 -31.73
N LYS A 72 28.53 22.58 -32.85
CA LYS A 72 28.74 24.03 -32.90
C LYS A 72 27.49 24.78 -33.39
N SER A 73 27.32 26.04 -33.01
CA SER A 73 26.24 26.94 -33.49
C SER A 73 26.46 27.49 -34.90
N GLU A 74 26.81 26.63 -35.86
CA GLU A 74 26.98 27.03 -37.27
C GLU A 74 25.66 26.89 -38.06
N GLY A 75 25.65 27.22 -39.36
CA GLY A 75 24.42 27.19 -40.19
C GLY A 75 23.75 25.81 -40.25
N ASN A 76 24.51 24.73 -40.05
CA ASN A 76 24.01 23.36 -39.96
C ASN A 76 24.70 22.58 -38.81
N PRO A 77 24.27 22.77 -37.55
CA PRO A 77 24.80 22.08 -36.39
C PRO A 77 24.69 20.56 -36.53
N ALA A 78 25.83 19.88 -36.55
CA ALA A 78 25.94 18.43 -36.53
C ALA A 78 27.00 17.98 -35.50
N TRP A 79 26.93 16.73 -35.08
CA TRP A 79 27.96 16.12 -34.25
C TRP A 79 29.21 15.86 -35.09
N ALA A 80 30.35 16.38 -34.65
CA ALA A 80 31.66 16.11 -35.24
C ALA A 80 32.65 15.68 -34.15
N PRO A 81 33.68 14.88 -34.44
CA PRO A 81 34.75 14.60 -33.46
C PRO A 81 35.42 15.89 -32.97
N SER A 82 35.74 15.95 -31.68
CA SER A 82 36.53 17.03 -31.08
C SER A 82 38.00 16.93 -31.48
N ALA A 83 38.72 18.04 -31.50
CA ALA A 83 40.13 18.08 -31.95
C ALA A 83 41.12 17.27 -31.12
N GLN A 84 40.81 17.05 -29.84
CA GLN A 84 41.63 16.33 -28.88
C GLN A 84 40.72 15.54 -27.95
N ASN A 85 41.30 14.55 -27.26
CA ASN A 85 40.60 13.85 -26.20
C ASN A 85 40.32 14.80 -25.03
N VAL A 86 39.22 14.55 -24.32
CA VAL A 86 38.80 15.38 -23.19
C VAL A 86 39.83 15.43 -22.07
N ASP A 87 40.65 14.40 -21.88
CA ASP A 87 41.62 14.27 -20.80
C ASP A 87 42.90 15.10 -21.03
N ARG A 88 43.05 15.71 -22.21
CA ARG A 88 44.18 16.56 -22.55
C ARG A 88 43.98 17.97 -22.02
N ASN A 89 45.03 18.51 -21.42
CA ASN A 89 45.07 19.84 -20.82
C ASN A 89 45.36 20.99 -21.80
N ARG A 90 45.24 20.75 -23.12
CA ARG A 90 45.40 21.76 -24.18
C ARG A 90 44.52 21.45 -25.36
N ASP A 91 44.21 22.49 -26.12
CA ASP A 91 43.54 22.45 -27.43
C ASP A 91 42.12 21.87 -27.51
N HIS A 92 41.59 21.31 -26.41
CA HIS A 92 40.18 20.94 -26.26
C HIS A 92 39.30 22.12 -25.83
N SER A 93 38.09 22.21 -26.38
CA SER A 93 37.11 23.30 -26.19
C SER A 93 36.78 23.58 -24.73
N ILE A 94 36.68 22.56 -23.86
CA ILE A 94 36.48 22.78 -22.42
C ILE A 94 37.66 23.51 -21.80
N VAL A 95 38.89 23.08 -22.09
CA VAL A 95 40.11 23.70 -21.56
C VAL A 95 40.16 25.16 -21.99
N ARG A 96 39.88 25.43 -23.27
CA ARG A 96 39.87 26.79 -23.83
C ARG A 96 38.81 27.67 -23.17
N THR A 97 37.61 27.14 -22.96
CA THR A 97 36.49 27.84 -22.30
C THR A 97 36.81 28.10 -20.82
N MET A 98 37.38 27.13 -20.11
CA MET A 98 37.71 27.20 -18.69
C MET A 98 39.09 27.80 -18.40
N ALA A 99 39.84 28.25 -19.41
CA ALA A 99 41.20 28.78 -19.24
C ALA A 99 41.26 29.90 -18.17
N ASN A 100 40.29 30.82 -18.17
CA ASN A 100 40.23 31.92 -17.19
C ASN A 100 39.79 31.48 -15.79
N PHE A 101 39.05 30.37 -15.70
CA PHE A 101 38.68 29.73 -14.43
C PHE A 101 39.89 29.05 -13.77
N ILE A 102 40.81 28.54 -14.58
CA ILE A 102 41.99 27.78 -14.14
C ILE A 102 43.20 28.69 -13.87
N ALA A 103 43.35 29.80 -14.63
CA ALA A 103 44.56 30.65 -14.58
C ALA A 103 44.40 31.97 -13.77
N ASN A 104 43.35 32.11 -12.94
CA ASN A 104 43.02 33.33 -12.17
C ASN A 104 43.10 34.65 -12.96
N ASN A 105 42.26 34.83 -13.98
CA ASN A 105 42.21 36.10 -14.71
C ASN A 105 41.48 37.18 -13.89
N ARG A 106 42.17 38.25 -13.50
CA ARG A 106 41.60 39.34 -12.67
C ARG A 106 40.35 40.00 -13.27
N ASN A 107 40.23 39.99 -14.59
CA ASN A 107 39.11 40.59 -15.33
C ASN A 107 37.88 39.67 -15.40
N ILE A 108 38.01 38.40 -15.05
CA ILE A 108 36.92 37.42 -15.13
C ILE A 108 36.48 37.06 -13.73
N LYS A 109 35.20 37.31 -13.45
CA LYS A 109 34.56 36.90 -12.21
C LYS A 109 33.81 35.59 -12.43
N VAL A 110 33.78 34.80 -11.38
CA VAL A 110 33.49 33.37 -11.39
C VAL A 110 32.56 33.08 -10.24
N LEU A 111 31.48 32.38 -10.55
CA LEU A 111 30.66 31.68 -9.60
C LEU A 111 30.55 30.23 -10.08
N ALA A 112 31.06 29.28 -9.29
CA ALA A 112 31.01 27.87 -9.62
C ALA A 112 30.25 27.08 -8.57
N TYR A 113 29.48 26.12 -9.06
CA TYR A 113 28.57 25.33 -8.26
C TYR A 113 28.61 23.85 -8.66
N SER A 114 28.58 22.96 -7.66
CA SER A 114 28.60 21.51 -7.86
C SER A 114 28.19 20.80 -6.58
N ASP A 115 27.43 19.71 -6.70
CA ASP A 115 27.17 18.74 -5.62
C ASP A 115 28.37 17.84 -5.31
N ASP A 116 29.33 17.77 -6.24
CA ASP A 116 30.56 17.00 -6.08
C ASP A 116 31.76 17.77 -6.67
N PRO A 117 32.18 18.88 -6.02
CA PRO A 117 33.30 19.69 -6.47
C PRO A 117 34.64 18.99 -6.17
N PRO A 118 35.66 19.19 -7.02
CA PRO A 118 36.94 18.54 -6.81
C PRO A 118 37.65 19.03 -5.55
N ASN A 119 38.40 18.11 -4.92
CA ASN A 119 39.17 18.34 -3.69
C ASN A 119 38.33 18.70 -2.46
N LEU A 120 37.02 18.49 -2.51
CA LEU A 120 36.11 18.65 -1.38
C LEU A 120 35.25 17.39 -1.25
N PRO A 121 34.80 17.03 -0.02
CA PRO A 121 33.77 16.01 0.12
C PRO A 121 32.52 16.40 -0.68
N PRO A 122 31.71 15.45 -1.18
CA PRO A 122 30.41 15.75 -1.77
C PRO A 122 29.58 16.62 -0.82
N ARG A 123 29.00 17.70 -1.33
CA ARG A 123 28.29 18.72 -0.53
C ARG A 123 26.89 18.89 -1.10
N ASN A 124 25.91 18.96 -0.20
CA ASN A 124 24.50 19.22 -0.53
C ASN A 124 23.84 18.10 -1.36
N GLU A 125 23.46 17.01 -0.68
CA GLU A 125 22.76 15.84 -1.26
C GLU A 125 21.40 16.15 -1.92
N LYS A 126 20.92 17.39 -1.84
CA LYS A 126 19.63 17.78 -2.41
C LYS A 126 19.75 18.03 -3.91
N SER A 127 20.72 18.82 -4.37
CA SER A 127 20.86 19.23 -5.78
C SER A 127 21.82 18.33 -6.56
N LYS A 128 21.62 18.18 -7.87
CA LYS A 128 22.57 17.55 -8.80
C LYS A 128 23.22 18.55 -9.77
N ALA A 129 23.05 19.85 -9.52
CA ALA A 129 23.43 20.91 -10.44
C ALA A 129 24.95 21.15 -10.41
N LYS A 130 25.58 21.15 -11.59
CA LYS A 130 27.00 21.46 -11.75
C LYS A 130 27.23 22.47 -12.87
N GLY A 131 28.07 23.47 -12.64
CA GLY A 131 28.36 24.48 -13.64
C GLY A 131 29.20 25.66 -13.14
N VAL A 132 29.55 26.53 -14.09
CA VAL A 132 30.38 27.71 -13.89
C VAL A 132 29.74 28.88 -14.63
N LEU A 133 29.55 30.00 -13.92
CA LEU A 133 29.20 31.28 -14.49
C LEU A 133 30.47 32.13 -14.56
N LEU A 134 30.86 32.52 -15.77
CA LEU A 134 31.96 33.43 -16.04
C LEU A 134 31.38 34.79 -16.44
N VAL A 135 31.81 35.86 -15.79
CA VAL A 135 31.38 37.23 -16.07
C VAL A 135 32.60 38.09 -16.33
N ASP A 136 32.66 38.74 -17.47
CA ASP A 136 33.69 39.71 -17.77
C ASP A 136 33.38 41.01 -17.01
N ASN A 137 34.30 41.44 -16.15
CA ASN A 137 34.12 42.65 -15.33
C ASN A 137 34.73 43.89 -16.03
N ARG A 138 34.83 43.85 -17.36
CA ARG A 138 35.19 44.97 -18.24
C ARG A 138 33.91 45.47 -18.93
N ALA A 139 33.95 46.63 -19.55
CA ALA A 139 32.78 47.22 -20.22
C ALA A 139 32.41 46.55 -21.56
N ASN A 140 32.35 45.22 -21.63
CA ASN A 140 32.13 44.46 -22.87
C ASN A 140 30.88 43.54 -22.86
N ASP A 141 30.03 43.63 -21.81
CA ASP A 141 28.72 42.97 -21.72
C ASP A 141 28.82 41.45 -22.00
N ALA A 142 29.81 40.77 -21.43
CA ALA A 142 30.14 39.39 -21.80
C ALA A 142 30.06 38.44 -20.61
N ALA A 143 29.20 37.43 -20.72
CA ALA A 143 29.10 36.34 -19.76
C ALA A 143 29.00 34.98 -20.46
N ALA A 144 29.43 33.92 -19.78
CA ALA A 144 29.26 32.54 -20.22
C ALA A 144 28.70 31.68 -19.10
N TRP A 145 27.68 30.88 -19.42
CA TRP A 145 27.12 29.87 -18.54
C TRP A 145 27.50 28.48 -19.03
N PHE A 146 28.37 27.81 -18.27
CA PHE A 146 28.85 26.47 -18.53
C PHE A 146 28.17 25.47 -17.60
N VAL A 147 27.55 24.43 -18.15
CA VAL A 147 26.82 23.38 -17.41
C VAL A 147 27.41 22.02 -17.79
N HIS A 148 27.60 21.13 -16.82
CA HIS A 148 28.17 19.80 -17.07
C HIS A 148 27.57 18.71 -16.18
N THR A 149 27.82 17.44 -16.53
CA THR A 149 27.38 16.27 -15.75
C THR A 149 28.49 15.58 -14.95
N VAL A 150 29.75 15.98 -15.14
CA VAL A 150 30.92 15.26 -14.60
C VAL A 150 31.10 15.51 -13.09
N PRO A 151 31.15 14.48 -12.24
CA PRO A 151 31.54 14.59 -10.83
C PRO A 151 33.04 14.84 -10.65
N ASN A 152 33.46 15.46 -9.55
CA ASN A 152 34.86 15.70 -9.21
C ASN A 152 35.67 16.43 -10.32
N PHE A 153 35.02 17.35 -11.04
CA PHE A 153 35.55 18.02 -12.24
C PHE A 153 35.62 19.55 -12.05
N LEU A 154 36.65 20.19 -12.64
CA LEU A 154 36.96 21.64 -12.60
C LEU A 154 37.37 22.21 -11.24
N ALA A 155 38.63 22.01 -10.88
CA ALA A 155 39.26 22.64 -9.72
C ALA A 155 39.61 24.10 -10.01
N TYR A 156 39.06 25.01 -9.21
CA TYR A 156 39.38 26.44 -9.32
C TYR A 156 40.86 26.65 -8.99
N LEU A 157 41.59 27.25 -9.94
CA LEU A 157 43.04 27.45 -9.88
C LEU A 157 43.88 26.17 -9.78
N GLY A 158 43.29 24.99 -10.03
CA GLY A 158 43.92 23.68 -9.81
C GLY A 158 44.45 22.98 -11.06
N GLY A 159 44.52 23.67 -12.20
CA GLY A 159 44.81 23.05 -13.50
C GLY A 159 43.59 22.31 -14.09
N TYR A 160 43.65 22.02 -15.40
CA TYR A 160 42.66 21.15 -16.03
C TYR A 160 42.98 19.68 -15.73
N SER A 161 42.03 18.94 -15.15
CA SER A 161 42.19 17.52 -14.87
C SER A 161 40.87 16.78 -15.13
N TRP A 162 40.95 15.69 -15.90
CA TRP A 162 39.83 14.79 -16.18
C TRP A 162 39.79 13.64 -15.17
N PRO A 163 38.65 13.36 -14.51
CA PRO A 163 38.54 12.25 -13.57
C PRO A 163 38.64 10.88 -14.30
N PRO A 164 39.65 10.04 -14.02
CA PRO A 164 39.83 8.79 -14.76
C PRO A 164 38.65 7.82 -14.63
N THR A 165 37.95 7.82 -13.50
CA THR A 165 36.77 6.99 -13.22
C THR A 165 35.57 7.33 -14.11
N GLU A 166 35.55 8.53 -14.68
CA GLU A 166 34.47 9.03 -15.52
C GLU A 166 34.72 8.75 -17.02
N THR A 167 35.92 8.29 -17.38
CA THR A 167 36.27 7.90 -18.76
C THR A 167 35.41 6.77 -19.32
N ALA A 168 34.84 5.92 -18.45
CA ALA A 168 33.98 4.80 -18.84
C ALA A 168 32.50 5.18 -18.98
N LYS A 169 32.13 6.45 -18.76
CA LYS A 169 30.74 6.92 -18.74
C LYS A 169 30.51 8.02 -19.76
N GLY A 170 29.28 8.06 -20.30
CA GLY A 170 28.83 9.18 -21.11
C GLY A 170 28.60 10.44 -20.27
N HIS A 171 29.13 11.58 -20.74
CA HIS A 171 28.92 12.91 -20.13
C HIS A 171 28.61 13.97 -21.17
N MET A 172 27.91 15.03 -20.74
CA MET A 172 27.49 16.14 -21.58
C MET A 172 27.88 17.48 -20.98
N PHE A 173 28.28 18.40 -21.86
CA PHE A 173 28.60 19.78 -21.53
C PHE A 173 27.77 20.70 -22.42
N LEU A 174 27.30 21.79 -21.83
CA LEU A 174 26.64 22.88 -22.53
C LEU A 174 27.33 24.18 -22.14
N CYS A 175 27.73 24.95 -23.15
CA CYS A 175 28.20 26.31 -22.95
C CYS A 175 27.32 27.30 -23.69
N LEU A 176 26.80 28.30 -22.96
CA LEU A 176 26.01 29.40 -23.49
C LEU A 176 26.73 30.73 -23.30
N SER A 177 26.99 31.46 -24.37
CA SER A 177 27.45 32.85 -24.32
C SER A 177 26.24 33.79 -24.20
N LEU A 178 26.28 34.75 -23.28
CA LEU A 178 25.17 35.60 -22.85
C LEU A 178 25.61 37.06 -22.67
N SER A 179 24.65 37.98 -22.77
CA SER A 179 24.79 39.35 -22.27
C SER A 179 24.62 39.36 -20.75
N GLU A 180 25.25 40.32 -20.08
CA GLU A 180 25.12 40.55 -18.64
C GLU A 180 23.66 40.86 -18.25
N ALA A 181 22.85 41.38 -19.18
CA ALA A 181 21.41 41.60 -18.98
C ALA A 181 20.64 40.32 -18.60
N HIS A 182 21.16 39.14 -18.95
CA HIS A 182 20.54 37.85 -18.64
C HIS A 182 21.09 37.18 -17.37
N LEU A 183 22.03 37.82 -16.65
CA LEU A 183 22.61 37.26 -15.43
C LEU A 183 21.58 37.00 -14.34
N ASN A 184 20.61 37.90 -14.13
CA ASN A 184 19.54 37.67 -13.16
C ASN A 184 18.66 36.47 -13.56
N SER A 185 18.38 36.29 -14.85
CA SER A 185 17.59 35.16 -15.34
C SER A 185 18.29 33.82 -15.11
N VAL A 186 19.59 33.76 -15.41
CA VAL A 186 20.42 32.57 -15.16
C VAL A 186 20.56 32.32 -13.67
N ALA A 187 20.92 33.35 -12.89
CA ALA A 187 21.12 33.25 -11.45
C ALA A 187 19.85 32.77 -10.73
N LYS A 188 18.68 33.27 -11.13
CA LYS A 188 17.41 32.82 -10.59
C LYS A 188 17.12 31.36 -10.97
N ALA A 189 17.32 30.96 -12.23
CA ALA A 189 17.15 29.56 -12.63
C ALA A 189 18.10 28.61 -11.88
N VAL A 190 19.34 29.04 -11.60
CA VAL A 190 20.33 28.29 -10.81
C VAL A 190 19.95 28.26 -9.33
N ARG A 191 19.51 29.38 -8.74
CA ARG A 191 19.12 29.46 -7.31
C ARG A 191 17.98 28.50 -6.96
N TYR A 192 17.01 28.33 -7.87
CA TYR A 192 15.92 27.39 -7.67
C TYR A 192 16.37 25.92 -7.63
N GLN A 193 17.59 25.60 -8.06
CA GLN A 193 18.17 24.26 -7.95
C GLN A 193 18.80 23.99 -6.59
N GLU A 194 18.84 24.98 -5.68
CA GLU A 194 19.51 24.89 -4.38
C GLU A 194 20.95 24.35 -4.48
N PRO A 195 21.83 24.89 -5.35
CA PRO A 195 23.14 24.33 -5.59
C PRO A 195 24.14 24.70 -4.47
N TYR A 196 25.20 23.91 -4.31
CA TYR A 196 26.33 24.28 -3.47
C TYR A 196 27.33 25.13 -4.26
N ILE A 197 27.57 26.37 -3.81
CA ILE A 197 28.56 27.28 -4.40
C ILE A 197 29.92 27.01 -3.77
N TYR A 198 30.87 26.51 -4.55
CA TYR A 198 32.22 26.18 -4.07
C TYR A 198 33.27 27.25 -4.47
N VAL A 199 32.92 28.14 -5.40
CA VAL A 199 33.72 29.31 -5.79
C VAL A 199 32.81 30.50 -5.99
N ASN A 200 33.16 31.63 -5.40
CA ASN A 200 32.53 32.91 -5.67
C ASN A 200 33.57 34.03 -5.51
N ASN A 201 33.87 34.74 -6.60
CA ASN A 201 34.74 35.91 -6.57
C ASN A 201 34.08 37.17 -7.19
N LEU A 202 32.74 37.18 -7.29
CA LEU A 202 31.97 38.27 -7.88
C LEU A 202 32.18 39.58 -7.10
N THR A 203 32.21 40.71 -7.82
CA THR A 203 32.45 42.02 -7.22
C THR A 203 31.19 42.58 -6.57
N PRO A 204 31.28 43.38 -5.49
CA PRO A 204 30.13 44.07 -4.92
C PRO A 204 29.36 44.92 -5.93
N ALA A 205 30.07 45.56 -6.87
CA ALA A 205 29.44 46.33 -7.96
C ALA A 205 28.51 45.46 -8.82
N LEU A 206 28.98 44.27 -9.22
CA LEU A 206 28.18 43.33 -10.01
C LEU A 206 26.99 42.77 -9.23
N LEU A 207 27.19 42.45 -7.94
CA LEU A 207 26.12 41.95 -7.07
C LEU A 207 25.05 43.01 -6.79
N ASN A 208 25.43 44.29 -6.67
CA ASN A 208 24.48 45.39 -6.50
C ASN A 208 23.65 45.65 -7.76
N GLN A 209 24.21 45.41 -8.95
CA GLN A 209 23.49 45.55 -10.22
C GLN A 209 22.55 44.35 -10.49
N HIS A 210 22.91 43.16 -10.03
CA HIS A 210 22.17 41.93 -10.30
C HIS A 210 21.68 41.27 -9.00
N ILE A 211 20.51 41.71 -8.53
CA ILE A 211 19.94 41.24 -7.25
C ILE A 211 19.76 39.71 -7.16
N GLU A 212 19.39 39.04 -8.25
CA GLU A 212 19.21 37.58 -8.24
C GLU A 212 20.56 36.85 -8.24
N LEU A 213 21.58 37.45 -8.85
CA LEU A 213 22.96 36.99 -8.76
C LEU A 213 23.52 37.17 -7.35
N SER A 214 23.24 38.30 -6.71
CA SER A 214 23.53 38.54 -5.29
C SER A 214 22.89 37.49 -4.39
N ASN A 215 21.60 37.23 -4.59
CA ASN A 215 20.85 36.23 -3.83
C ASN A 215 21.42 34.82 -4.03
N LEU A 216 21.85 34.45 -5.23
CA LEU A 216 22.53 33.17 -5.50
C LEU A 216 23.89 33.10 -4.80
N ALA A 217 24.71 34.14 -4.94
CA ALA A 217 26.07 34.22 -4.43
C ALA A 217 26.14 34.20 -2.89
N THR A 218 25.12 34.76 -2.23
CA THR A 218 25.01 34.84 -0.77
C THR A 218 24.17 33.72 -0.15
N GLY A 219 23.56 32.85 -0.97
CA GLY A 219 22.78 31.70 -0.49
C GLY A 219 21.40 32.07 0.09
N VAL A 220 20.76 33.14 -0.39
CA VAL A 220 19.43 33.55 0.06
C VAL A 220 18.38 32.47 -0.26
N GLU A 221 17.72 31.97 0.79
CA GLU A 221 16.71 30.91 0.67
C GLU A 221 15.43 31.37 -0.05
N ILE A 222 14.85 30.49 -0.85
CA ILE A 222 13.55 30.72 -1.49
C ILE A 222 12.43 30.34 -0.50
N ARG A 223 11.74 31.37 0.02
CA ARG A 223 10.68 31.21 1.02
C ARG A 223 9.26 31.40 0.47
N LEU A 224 9.11 32.15 -0.63
CA LEU A 224 7.82 32.51 -1.20
C LEU A 224 7.49 31.67 -2.44
N THR A 225 6.20 31.39 -2.65
CA THR A 225 5.68 30.73 -3.85
C THR A 225 5.62 31.72 -5.02
N PRO A 226 5.76 31.26 -6.28
CA PRO A 226 5.84 29.87 -6.72
C PRO A 226 7.25 29.26 -6.58
N PHE A 227 7.32 27.98 -6.21
CA PHE A 227 8.59 27.21 -6.11
C PHE A 227 9.13 26.71 -7.46
N LEU A 228 8.73 27.37 -8.55
CA LEU A 228 9.10 27.06 -9.93
C LEU A 228 9.48 28.36 -10.65
N GLU A 229 10.60 28.35 -11.36
CA GLU A 229 11.06 29.44 -12.18
C GLU A 229 11.09 29.04 -13.65
N HIS A 230 10.79 30.00 -14.53
CA HIS A 230 10.94 29.88 -15.98
C HIS A 230 11.45 31.19 -16.54
N ALA A 231 12.69 31.18 -17.03
CA ALA A 231 13.29 32.29 -17.74
C ALA A 231 13.38 31.99 -19.23
N LYS A 232 13.20 33.02 -20.05
CA LYS A 232 13.44 32.97 -21.50
C LYS A 232 14.41 34.08 -21.87
N PHE A 233 15.43 33.74 -22.64
CA PHE A 233 16.42 34.70 -23.11
C PHE A 233 17.09 34.16 -24.38
N THR A 234 17.84 35.01 -25.05
CA THR A 234 18.60 34.64 -26.25
C THR A 234 20.09 34.59 -25.94
N THR A 235 20.80 33.69 -26.61
CA THR A 235 22.27 33.69 -26.53
C THR A 235 22.84 34.91 -27.24
N LYS A 236 23.98 35.40 -26.74
CA LYS A 236 24.74 36.49 -27.38
C LYS A 236 25.41 35.91 -28.63
N GLY A 237 24.89 36.28 -29.81
CA GLY A 237 25.23 35.67 -31.09
C GLY A 237 25.69 36.67 -32.15
N VAL A 238 26.86 36.47 -32.78
CA VAL A 238 27.33 37.24 -33.97
C VAL A 238 26.78 36.65 -35.28
N ARG A 239 26.51 35.34 -35.34
CA ARG A 239 26.03 34.63 -36.55
C ARG A 239 24.61 34.07 -36.42
N ALA A 240 24.27 33.48 -35.27
CA ALA A 240 22.92 32.99 -34.97
C ALA A 240 22.65 33.04 -33.46
N ALA A 241 21.62 33.77 -33.05
CA ALA A 241 21.13 33.77 -31.67
C ALA A 241 20.19 32.57 -31.46
N ALA A 242 20.34 31.86 -30.34
CA ALA A 242 19.48 30.74 -30.01
C ALA A 242 18.53 31.12 -28.87
N ASN A 243 17.27 30.70 -29.00
CA ASN A 243 16.27 30.88 -27.96
C ASN A 243 16.48 29.84 -26.85
N ILE A 244 16.69 30.34 -25.63
CA ILE A 244 16.90 29.53 -24.44
C ILE A 244 15.70 29.67 -23.52
N GLN A 245 15.23 28.53 -23.01
CA GLN A 245 14.28 28.48 -21.91
C GLN A 245 14.93 27.74 -20.73
N ALA A 246 15.20 28.47 -19.65
CA ALA A 246 15.77 27.92 -18.42
C ALA A 246 14.66 27.73 -17.38
N PHE A 247 14.46 26.48 -16.95
CA PHE A 247 13.51 26.12 -15.90
C PHE A 247 14.27 25.81 -14.62
N GLY A 248 13.81 26.37 -13.50
CA GLY A 248 14.33 26.06 -12.16
C GLY A 248 13.23 25.47 -11.29
N LYS A 249 13.55 24.41 -10.55
CA LYS A 249 12.62 23.72 -9.66
C LYS A 249 13.21 23.59 -8.26
N HIS A 250 12.54 24.18 -7.27
CA HIS A 250 12.90 24.07 -5.86
C HIS A 250 12.36 22.77 -5.21
N THR A 251 12.96 22.32 -4.10
CA THR A 251 12.56 21.13 -3.33
C THR A 251 11.06 21.13 -2.96
N LYS A 252 10.56 22.30 -2.56
CA LYS A 252 9.16 22.54 -2.14
C LYS A 252 8.12 22.52 -3.28
N SER A 253 8.53 22.42 -4.55
CA SER A 253 7.59 22.46 -5.69
C SER A 253 6.77 21.18 -5.88
N PHE A 254 7.32 20.02 -5.50
CA PHE A 254 6.77 18.68 -5.77
C PHE A 254 6.36 18.46 -7.25
N ALA A 255 6.92 19.23 -8.19
CA ALA A 255 6.66 19.09 -9.62
C ALA A 255 7.63 18.10 -10.27
N ASP A 256 7.17 17.37 -11.27
CA ASP A 256 8.02 16.48 -12.07
C ASP A 256 8.51 17.25 -13.30
N ILE A 257 9.84 17.30 -13.51
CA ILE A 257 10.44 18.14 -14.57
C ILE A 257 9.86 17.79 -15.94
N TYR A 258 9.64 16.51 -16.23
CA TYR A 258 9.19 16.07 -17.55
C TYR A 258 7.67 16.25 -17.72
N SER A 259 6.87 15.70 -16.81
CA SER A 259 5.41 15.60 -16.99
C SER A 259 4.61 16.82 -16.55
N ARG A 260 5.11 17.60 -15.58
CA ARG A 260 4.44 18.79 -15.01
C ARG A 260 5.10 20.11 -15.38
N ILE A 261 6.41 20.13 -15.64
CA ILE A 261 7.11 21.35 -16.07
C ILE A 261 7.20 21.35 -17.59
N LEU A 262 8.09 20.57 -18.20
CA LEU A 262 8.33 20.58 -19.64
C LEU A 262 7.06 20.28 -20.45
N ARG A 263 6.37 19.16 -20.21
CA ARG A 263 5.18 18.78 -21.00
C ARG A 263 4.04 19.77 -20.86
N SER A 264 3.86 20.33 -19.65
CA SER A 264 2.76 21.25 -19.36
C SER A 264 3.04 22.69 -19.82
N LYS A 265 4.28 23.15 -19.68
CA LYS A 265 4.70 24.52 -20.02
C LYS A 265 5.01 24.68 -21.50
N LEU A 266 5.51 23.63 -22.15
CA LEU A 266 5.80 23.63 -23.59
C LEU A 266 4.64 23.09 -24.43
N SER A 267 3.61 22.51 -23.81
CA SER A 267 2.39 21.98 -24.45
C SER A 267 2.72 21.10 -25.66
N ALA A 268 3.59 20.11 -25.44
CA ALA A 268 4.15 19.27 -26.49
C ALA A 268 4.44 17.86 -26.00
N SER A 269 4.50 16.90 -26.93
CA SER A 269 4.92 15.54 -26.59
C SER A 269 6.42 15.51 -26.32
N ILE A 270 6.85 14.66 -25.39
CA ILE A 270 8.25 14.60 -24.96
C ILE A 270 8.79 13.17 -25.09
N ARG A 271 9.96 13.04 -25.72
CA ARG A 271 10.79 11.82 -25.73
C ARG A 271 11.97 12.00 -24.78
N ILE A 272 12.20 11.04 -23.89
CA ILE A 272 13.14 11.17 -22.77
C ILE A 272 14.30 10.17 -22.88
N TRP A 273 15.52 10.69 -22.75
CA TRP A 273 16.76 9.97 -22.48
C TRP A 273 17.27 10.34 -21.08
N ALA A 274 16.96 9.49 -20.12
CA ALA A 274 17.42 9.59 -18.75
C ALA A 274 17.31 8.19 -18.12
N PRO A 275 18.11 7.84 -17.09
CA PRO A 275 17.95 6.61 -16.34
C PRO A 275 16.50 6.48 -15.86
N TYR A 276 15.87 5.33 -16.13
CA TYR A 276 14.47 5.07 -15.79
C TYR A 276 14.34 3.75 -15.05
N ASP A 277 13.28 3.61 -14.25
CA ASP A 277 12.95 2.34 -13.59
C ASP A 277 11.90 1.54 -14.40
N ALA A 278 11.80 0.22 -14.16
CA ALA A 278 10.82 -0.64 -14.83
C ALA A 278 9.34 -0.24 -14.61
N LYS A 279 9.06 0.62 -13.63
CA LYS A 279 7.72 1.15 -13.29
C LYS A 279 7.43 2.50 -13.97
N SER A 280 8.42 3.13 -14.58
CA SER A 280 8.34 4.40 -15.31
C SER A 280 7.71 4.12 -16.67
N LYS A 281 6.38 4.18 -16.70
CA LYS A 281 5.56 3.94 -17.89
C LYS A 281 5.53 5.17 -18.77
N SER A 282 5.64 4.98 -20.07
CA SER A 282 5.26 6.00 -21.03
C SER A 282 3.79 6.39 -20.83
N ILE A 283 3.50 7.69 -20.89
CA ILE A 283 2.14 8.21 -20.81
C ILE A 283 1.65 8.35 -22.25
N CYS A 284 0.88 7.36 -22.69
CA CYS A 284 0.36 7.29 -24.06
C CYS A 284 -1.11 7.76 -24.17
N LYS A 285 -1.73 8.20 -23.07
CA LYS A 285 -3.11 8.71 -23.00
C LYS A 285 -3.11 10.24 -22.81
N GLY A 286 -4.01 10.95 -23.48
CA GLY A 286 -4.10 12.42 -23.49
C GLY A 286 -3.49 13.08 -24.72
N GLN A 287 -3.67 14.40 -24.87
CA GLN A 287 -3.26 15.17 -26.06
C GLN A 287 -1.74 15.18 -26.28
N HIS A 288 -0.94 15.28 -25.22
CA HIS A 288 0.53 15.27 -25.29
C HIS A 288 1.11 14.02 -24.61
N LYS A 289 1.93 13.28 -25.36
CA LYS A 289 2.49 11.99 -24.93
C LYS A 289 3.83 12.17 -24.21
N LEU A 290 4.15 11.25 -23.32
CA LEU A 290 5.46 11.17 -22.65
C LEU A 290 6.06 9.80 -22.95
N ARG A 291 7.14 9.75 -23.72
CA ARG A 291 7.72 8.52 -24.26
C ARG A 291 9.18 8.39 -23.84
N LYS A 292 9.63 7.15 -23.69
CA LYS A 292 11.05 6.86 -23.45
C LYS A 292 11.71 6.60 -24.81
N ILE A 293 12.92 7.10 -25.00
CA ILE A 293 13.77 6.68 -26.12
C ILE A 293 14.16 5.21 -25.86
N ALA A 294 14.41 4.39 -26.88
CA ALA A 294 14.85 3.01 -26.67
C ALA A 294 16.35 2.97 -26.30
N SER A 295 16.82 1.93 -25.61
CA SER A 295 18.25 1.70 -25.32
C SER A 295 18.65 0.35 -25.91
N PRO A 296 19.84 0.21 -26.53
CA PRO A 296 20.80 1.29 -26.84
C PRO A 296 20.28 2.24 -27.95
N MET A 297 20.85 3.44 -28.02
CA MET A 297 20.64 4.40 -29.11
C MET A 297 21.92 4.55 -29.95
N GLN A 298 21.80 5.01 -31.20
CA GLN A 298 22.95 5.33 -32.05
C GLN A 298 23.25 6.82 -31.97
N PHE A 299 24.27 7.23 -31.23
CA PHE A 299 24.60 8.64 -31.05
C PHE A 299 25.94 8.97 -31.70
N ALA A 300 25.94 9.88 -32.68
CA ALA A 300 27.14 10.29 -33.42
C ALA A 300 27.97 9.09 -33.96
N GLY A 301 27.29 8.07 -34.52
CA GLY A 301 27.93 6.88 -35.10
C GLY A 301 28.31 5.77 -34.11
N ASN A 302 27.98 5.92 -32.83
CA ASN A 302 28.36 4.97 -31.77
C ASN A 302 27.13 4.48 -30.98
N GLN A 303 27.16 3.24 -30.50
CA GLN A 303 26.12 2.71 -29.63
C GLN A 303 26.26 3.19 -28.19
N VAL A 304 25.27 3.95 -27.72
CA VAL A 304 25.18 4.41 -26.34
C VAL A 304 24.10 3.61 -25.62
N SER A 305 24.54 2.83 -24.63
CA SER A 305 23.63 2.18 -23.69
C SER A 305 23.35 3.11 -22.52
N ARG A 306 22.08 3.26 -22.17
CA ARG A 306 21.64 4.12 -21.07
C ARG A 306 22.23 3.74 -19.72
N GLU A 307 22.62 2.48 -19.55
CA GLU A 307 23.17 1.93 -18.31
C GLU A 307 24.58 2.49 -17.99
N VAL A 308 25.27 3.03 -19.00
CA VAL A 308 26.64 3.59 -18.90
C VAL A 308 26.68 5.07 -19.28
N ASP A 309 25.53 5.71 -19.42
CA ASP A 309 25.40 7.13 -19.78
C ASP A 309 24.83 7.92 -18.60
N SER A 310 25.57 8.95 -18.15
CA SER A 310 25.17 9.80 -17.02
C SER A 310 24.35 11.03 -17.46
N THR A 311 24.04 11.14 -18.75
CA THR A 311 23.32 12.30 -19.30
C THR A 311 21.81 12.18 -19.18
N ASN A 312 21.16 13.33 -18.99
CA ASN A 312 19.72 13.46 -18.87
C ASN A 312 19.22 14.54 -19.85
N TRP A 313 18.50 14.15 -20.89
CA TRP A 313 17.96 15.07 -21.89
C TRP A 313 16.62 14.63 -22.46
N ALA A 314 15.90 15.57 -23.06
CA ALA A 314 14.58 15.35 -23.62
C ALA A 314 14.37 16.11 -24.94
N LEU A 315 13.67 15.46 -25.87
CA LEU A 315 13.22 16.05 -27.13
C LEU A 315 11.77 16.49 -26.98
N VAL A 316 11.48 17.72 -27.39
CA VAL A 316 10.13 18.30 -27.35
C VAL A 316 9.56 18.31 -28.77
N ASP A 317 8.73 17.30 -29.06
CA ASP A 317 8.22 17.04 -30.40
C ASP A 317 7.27 18.17 -30.85
N GLY A 318 7.48 18.68 -32.07
CA GLY A 318 6.70 19.78 -32.64
C GLY A 318 7.12 21.18 -32.17
N LYS A 319 8.20 21.29 -31.38
CA LYS A 319 8.78 22.56 -30.91
C LYS A 319 10.26 22.72 -31.26
N ASN A 320 10.86 21.79 -32.01
CA ASN A 320 12.28 21.84 -32.40
C ASN A 320 13.23 22.14 -31.23
N THR A 321 12.91 21.60 -30.05
CA THR A 321 13.57 21.97 -28.80
C THR A 321 14.21 20.75 -28.14
N VAL A 322 15.46 20.89 -27.73
CA VAL A 322 16.21 19.92 -26.91
C VAL A 322 16.40 20.49 -25.52
N CYS A 323 16.03 19.73 -24.49
CA CYS A 323 16.17 20.13 -23.09
C CYS A 323 17.22 19.28 -22.39
N LEU A 324 18.27 19.89 -21.86
CA LEU A 324 19.19 19.23 -20.94
C LEU A 324 18.66 19.39 -19.53
N THR A 325 18.61 18.31 -18.75
CA THR A 325 17.99 18.34 -17.43
C THR A 325 18.92 17.76 -16.38
N THR A 326 18.77 18.18 -15.12
CA THR A 326 19.53 17.61 -14.00
C THR A 326 18.78 16.48 -13.28
N ASN A 327 17.51 16.25 -13.62
CA ASN A 327 16.64 15.27 -12.98
C ASN A 327 16.51 13.97 -13.80
N ASP A 328 16.45 12.84 -13.10
CA ASP A 328 16.24 11.52 -13.72
C ASP A 328 14.75 11.32 -14.07
N TYR A 329 14.44 10.44 -15.03
CA TYR A 329 13.05 10.06 -15.34
C TYR A 329 12.64 8.79 -14.61
N LYS A 330 12.58 8.90 -13.28
CA LYS A 330 12.24 7.80 -12.37
C LYS A 330 10.91 8.06 -11.67
N LYS A 331 10.01 7.09 -11.69
CA LYS A 331 8.77 7.12 -10.89
C LYS A 331 8.94 6.24 -9.67
N GLN A 332 9.67 6.73 -8.65
CA GLN A 332 9.90 5.94 -7.43
C GLN A 332 9.82 6.76 -6.12
N LEU A 333 9.43 6.07 -5.04
CA LEU A 333 9.62 6.47 -3.64
C LEU A 333 11.09 6.13 -3.24
N PRO A 334 11.63 6.72 -2.17
CA PRO A 334 13.02 7.21 -2.05
C PRO A 334 14.12 6.24 -2.44
N SER A 335 15.14 6.84 -3.05
CA SER A 335 16.46 6.32 -3.38
C SER A 335 16.97 5.41 -2.27
N TRP A 336 17.33 4.15 -2.55
CA TRP A 336 18.64 3.83 -3.11
C TRP A 336 18.67 2.48 -3.83
N PHE A 337 19.18 2.51 -5.07
CA PHE A 337 19.88 1.48 -5.87
C PHE A 337 20.17 2.20 -7.21
N CYS A 338 21.37 2.25 -7.82
CA CYS A 338 22.49 1.33 -7.91
C CYS A 338 23.78 2.11 -8.24
N SER A 339 24.93 1.59 -7.81
CA SER A 339 26.12 1.52 -8.67
C SER A 339 26.50 0.04 -8.82
N LYS A 340 26.53 -0.45 -10.06
CA LYS A 340 27.12 -1.74 -10.42
C LYS A 340 28.57 -1.46 -10.82
N VAL A 341 29.55 -1.95 -10.07
CA VAL A 341 30.75 -2.71 -10.53
C VAL A 341 31.45 -3.18 -9.25
N ALA A 342 31.26 -4.45 -8.91
CA ALA A 342 32.15 -5.35 -8.17
C ALA A 342 31.30 -6.51 -7.62
N LEU A 343 31.72 -7.72 -7.94
CA LEU A 343 31.14 -8.99 -7.52
C LEU A 343 30.95 -9.06 -5.99
N HIS A 344 29.86 -9.73 -5.59
CA HIS A 344 29.61 -10.32 -4.26
C HIS A 344 29.58 -9.36 -3.06
N ARG A 345 28.38 -8.94 -2.64
CA ARG A 345 27.99 -8.69 -1.24
C ARG A 345 26.49 -8.40 -1.13
N LEU A 346 25.83 -9.06 -0.17
CA LEU A 346 24.42 -8.96 0.23
C LEU A 346 23.29 -9.41 -0.68
N GLN A 347 22.74 -10.58 -0.37
CA GLN A 347 21.57 -11.17 -1.01
C GLN A 347 20.30 -11.03 -0.15
N LEU A 348 20.21 -9.97 0.65
CA LEU A 348 19.00 -9.62 1.39
C LEU A 348 17.95 -9.01 0.43
N ALA A 349 17.08 -9.90 -0.05
CA ALA A 349 15.76 -9.63 -0.62
C ALA A 349 15.68 -8.54 -1.72
N LYS A 350 15.52 -9.00 -2.97
CA LYS A 350 14.65 -8.27 -3.91
C LYS A 350 13.30 -8.01 -3.21
N MET A 351 13.02 -6.76 -2.85
CA MET A 351 11.67 -6.20 -2.76
C MET A 351 10.74 -6.81 -1.68
N ILE A 352 11.20 -7.02 -0.43
CA ILE A 352 10.33 -7.50 0.68
C ILE A 352 10.42 -6.53 1.87
N ILE A 353 9.36 -5.75 2.13
CA ILE A 353 9.27 -4.75 3.22
C ILE A 353 9.04 -5.46 4.57
N MET A 354 8.13 -6.43 4.54
CA MET A 354 7.76 -7.29 5.65
C MET A 354 7.47 -8.68 5.08
N SER A 355 7.89 -9.72 5.77
CA SER A 355 7.41 -11.07 5.48
C SER A 355 7.17 -11.87 6.74
N PHE A 356 6.12 -12.68 6.69
CA PHE A 356 5.89 -13.78 7.62
C PHE A 356 6.25 -15.08 6.92
N VAL A 357 6.91 -15.97 7.64
CA VAL A 357 7.04 -17.37 7.27
C VAL A 357 6.49 -18.19 8.42
N TYR A 358 5.61 -19.14 8.10
CA TYR A 358 5.10 -20.12 9.04
C TYR A 358 5.51 -21.53 8.59
N LYS A 359 6.03 -22.32 9.53
CA LYS A 359 6.41 -23.72 9.33
C LYS A 359 5.46 -24.58 10.17
N PRO A 360 4.51 -25.32 9.56
CA PRO A 360 3.54 -26.13 10.30
C PRO A 360 4.18 -27.29 11.08
N PRO A 361 3.57 -27.78 12.17
CA PRO A 361 4.05 -28.97 12.87
C PRO A 361 4.19 -30.17 11.94
N ASN A 362 5.24 -30.96 12.11
CA ASN A 362 5.55 -32.16 11.30
C ASN A 362 5.81 -31.91 9.81
N GLU A 363 5.93 -30.65 9.38
CA GLU A 363 6.26 -30.28 8.01
C GLU A 363 7.61 -29.54 7.92
N ILE A 364 8.31 -29.69 6.79
CA ILE A 364 9.47 -28.86 6.42
C ILE A 364 9.15 -27.84 5.33
N SER A 365 8.00 -28.03 4.66
CA SER A 365 7.40 -27.04 3.77
C SER A 365 6.92 -25.85 4.59
N THR A 366 7.03 -24.65 4.05
CA THR A 366 6.61 -23.43 4.75
C THR A 366 5.58 -22.66 3.96
N LYS A 367 4.76 -21.92 4.69
CA LYS A 367 3.83 -20.93 4.19
C LYS A 367 4.48 -19.56 4.34
N VAL A 368 4.39 -18.73 3.31
CA VAL A 368 4.99 -17.39 3.28
C VAL A 368 3.93 -16.36 2.92
N MET A 369 3.95 -15.24 3.64
CA MET A 369 3.18 -14.05 3.33
C MET A 369 4.14 -12.89 3.19
N LYS A 370 4.08 -12.17 2.08
CA LYS A 370 4.96 -11.03 1.78
C LYS A 370 4.15 -9.75 1.71
N SER A 371 4.78 -8.63 2.04
CA SER A 371 4.24 -7.29 1.83
C SER A 371 3.87 -7.07 0.34
N GLY A 372 2.63 -6.64 0.09
CA GLY A 372 2.05 -6.34 -1.23
C GLY A 372 0.69 -5.66 -1.09
N PRO A 373 -0.04 -5.39 -2.19
CA PRO A 373 -1.39 -4.81 -2.15
C PRO A 373 -2.39 -5.67 -1.38
N ASP A 374 -2.29 -7.00 -1.53
CA ASP A 374 -3.16 -7.99 -0.88
C ASP A 374 -2.33 -9.17 -0.30
N PRO A 375 -1.66 -8.99 0.86
CA PRO A 375 -0.91 -10.05 1.53
C PRO A 375 -1.80 -11.25 1.88
N ALA A 376 -1.41 -12.44 1.41
CA ALA A 376 -2.05 -13.72 1.71
C ALA A 376 -0.99 -14.80 1.95
N TRP A 377 -1.37 -15.87 2.65
CA TRP A 377 -0.53 -17.05 2.78
C TRP A 377 -0.39 -17.76 1.43
N GLY A 378 0.82 -18.11 1.06
CA GLY A 378 1.12 -18.98 -0.08
C GLY A 378 2.23 -19.95 0.24
N ASN A 379 2.42 -20.98 -0.57
CA ASN A 379 3.50 -21.94 -0.37
C ASN A 379 4.86 -21.31 -0.70
N SER A 380 5.86 -21.57 0.13
CA SER A 380 7.26 -21.29 -0.22
C SER A 380 7.73 -22.21 -1.33
N VAL A 381 8.58 -21.68 -2.21
CA VAL A 381 9.16 -22.43 -3.34
C VAL A 381 10.14 -23.52 -2.87
N ARG A 382 10.71 -23.37 -1.68
CA ARG A 382 11.67 -24.32 -1.09
C ARG A 382 11.28 -24.61 0.36
N SER A 383 11.70 -25.76 0.87
CA SER A 383 11.57 -26.15 2.27
C SER A 383 12.53 -25.35 3.16
N ILE A 384 12.22 -25.30 4.47
CA ILE A 384 12.99 -24.52 5.45
C ILE A 384 14.41 -25.03 5.67
N ASN A 385 14.70 -26.31 5.41
CA ASN A 385 16.03 -26.88 5.55
C ASN A 385 16.98 -26.55 4.38
N ASN A 386 16.52 -25.80 3.37
CA ASN A 386 17.32 -25.44 2.21
C ASN A 386 17.91 -24.03 2.36
N ALA A 387 19.23 -23.86 2.21
CA ALA A 387 19.89 -22.55 2.30
C ALA A 387 19.41 -21.51 1.27
N GLN A 388 18.84 -21.94 0.14
CA GLN A 388 18.22 -21.04 -0.84
C GLN A 388 16.77 -20.68 -0.52
N HIS A 389 16.22 -21.16 0.59
CA HIS A 389 14.93 -20.70 1.12
C HIS A 389 14.97 -19.18 1.43
N SER A 390 13.81 -18.54 1.52
CA SER A 390 13.73 -17.09 1.78
C SER A 390 14.50 -16.69 3.03
N ILE A 391 14.39 -17.46 4.12
CA ILE A 391 15.13 -17.23 5.36
C ILE A 391 16.64 -17.39 5.15
N GLY A 392 17.08 -18.46 4.48
CA GLY A 392 18.51 -18.70 4.23
C GLY A 392 19.16 -17.61 3.37
N ARG A 393 18.42 -17.07 2.39
CA ARG A 393 18.86 -15.91 1.60
C ARG A 393 18.90 -14.62 2.44
N THR A 394 17.90 -14.37 3.27
CA THR A 394 17.86 -13.23 4.19
C THR A 394 19.02 -13.29 5.20
N MET A 395 19.44 -14.47 5.61
CA MET A 395 20.49 -14.63 6.62
C MET A 395 21.89 -14.89 6.01
N VAL A 396 22.05 -14.75 4.69
CA VAL A 396 23.31 -15.12 4.01
C VAL A 396 24.51 -14.32 4.53
N ASP A 397 24.31 -13.05 4.84
CA ASP A 397 25.36 -12.13 5.31
C ASP A 397 25.59 -12.23 6.82
N PHE A 398 24.66 -12.85 7.54
CA PHE A 398 24.84 -13.26 8.93
C PHE A 398 25.72 -14.52 9.03
N VAL A 399 25.57 -15.46 8.09
CA VAL A 399 26.35 -16.71 8.07
C VAL A 399 27.67 -16.59 7.30
N ARG A 400 27.83 -15.56 6.45
CA ARG A 400 29.08 -15.24 5.76
C ARG A 400 29.57 -13.89 6.25
N ASN A 401 30.70 -13.85 6.96
CA ASN A 401 31.27 -12.62 7.54
C ASN A 401 31.41 -11.52 6.47
N THR A 402 30.41 -10.65 6.38
CA THR A 402 30.32 -9.62 5.35
C THR A 402 30.68 -8.27 5.98
N PRO A 403 31.83 -7.66 5.65
CA PRO A 403 32.33 -6.47 6.33
C PRO A 403 31.37 -5.29 6.43
N GLN A 404 30.45 -5.15 5.47
CA GLN A 404 29.46 -4.08 5.37
C GLN A 404 28.29 -4.27 6.31
N ILE A 405 28.03 -5.51 6.76
CA ILE A 405 26.84 -5.83 7.53
C ILE A 405 27.24 -6.16 8.93
N LYS A 406 26.63 -5.43 9.84
CA LYS A 406 26.87 -5.52 11.26
C LYS A 406 25.65 -6.14 11.88
N VAL A 407 25.88 -7.01 12.85
CA VAL A 407 24.88 -7.93 13.36
C VAL A 407 24.84 -7.82 14.86
N LEU A 408 23.63 -7.91 15.39
CA LEU A 408 23.35 -8.15 16.81
C LEU A 408 22.35 -9.30 16.87
N ALA A 409 22.79 -10.44 17.38
CA ALA A 409 22.00 -11.65 17.44
C ALA A 409 21.70 -12.02 18.88
N TYR A 410 20.44 -12.35 19.13
CA TYR A 410 19.97 -12.73 20.45
C TYR A 410 19.10 -13.98 20.35
N ASN A 411 19.31 -14.91 21.27
CA ASN A 411 18.53 -16.14 21.38
C ASN A 411 18.81 -16.73 22.75
N ASN A 412 17.78 -17.12 23.49
CA ASN A 412 17.94 -17.78 24.79
C ASN A 412 18.45 -19.22 24.70
N ASP A 413 18.38 -19.85 23.52
CA ASP A 413 18.93 -21.17 23.22
C ASP A 413 19.64 -21.16 21.85
N PRO A 414 20.81 -20.50 21.74
CA PRO A 414 21.55 -20.39 20.50
C PRO A 414 22.29 -21.69 20.15
N PRO A 415 22.44 -22.02 18.85
CA PRO A 415 23.11 -23.26 18.45
C PRO A 415 24.60 -23.26 18.84
N ASN A 416 25.09 -24.43 19.25
CA ASN A 416 26.50 -24.69 19.61
C ASN A 416 27.04 -23.87 20.79
N LEU A 417 26.15 -23.28 21.59
CA LEU A 417 26.48 -22.56 22.82
C LEU A 417 25.59 -23.07 23.95
N PRO A 418 26.03 -22.98 25.22
CA PRO A 418 25.16 -23.26 26.35
C PRO A 418 23.90 -22.37 26.31
N PRO A 419 22.74 -22.87 26.74
CA PRO A 419 21.55 -22.04 26.93
C PRO A 419 21.88 -20.81 27.79
N GLY A 420 21.35 -19.65 27.39
CA GLY A 420 21.57 -18.39 28.09
C GLY A 420 20.83 -18.31 29.43
N LYS A 421 20.87 -17.13 30.07
CA LYS A 421 20.09 -16.83 31.29
C LYS A 421 18.61 -17.21 31.07
N GLU A 422 18.06 -18.08 31.92
CA GLU A 422 16.68 -18.64 31.81
C GLU A 422 15.55 -17.61 31.85
N THR A 423 15.85 -16.34 32.05
CA THR A 423 14.84 -15.31 32.25
C THR A 423 14.14 -14.93 30.95
N SER A 424 14.78 -14.88 29.78
CA SER A 424 14.16 -14.41 28.53
C SER A 424 13.85 -15.49 27.52
N LYS A 425 12.79 -15.29 26.71
CA LYS A 425 12.42 -16.15 25.56
C LYS A 425 12.71 -15.53 24.20
N ALA A 426 13.33 -14.35 24.18
CA ALA A 426 13.53 -13.56 22.96
C ALA A 426 14.53 -14.24 22.00
N LYS A 427 14.19 -14.28 20.71
CA LYS A 427 15.07 -14.78 19.65
C LYS A 427 14.97 -13.91 18.38
N GLY A 428 16.10 -13.64 17.76
CA GLY A 428 16.17 -12.84 16.55
C GLY A 428 17.57 -12.33 16.20
N VAL A 429 17.62 -11.62 15.08
CA VAL A 429 18.83 -11.02 14.54
C VAL A 429 18.49 -9.62 14.05
N LEU A 430 19.27 -8.63 14.47
CA LEU A 430 19.27 -7.29 13.93
C LEU A 430 20.47 -7.16 12.99
N LEU A 431 20.21 -6.82 11.74
CA LEU A 431 21.21 -6.58 10.70
C LEU A 431 21.21 -5.09 10.39
N VAL A 432 22.40 -4.48 10.37
CA VAL A 432 22.60 -3.06 10.08
C VAL A 432 23.62 -2.94 8.96
N ASP A 433 23.26 -2.22 7.90
CA ASP A 433 24.20 -1.86 6.84
C ASP A 433 25.07 -0.71 7.35
N ASN A 434 26.37 -0.96 7.50
CA ASN A 434 27.34 0.00 7.99
C ASN A 434 28.02 0.77 6.85
N THR A 435 27.33 0.90 5.71
CA THR A 435 27.68 1.82 4.62
C THR A 435 26.76 3.04 4.68
N VAL A 436 26.87 3.96 3.73
CA VAL A 436 26.06 5.20 3.64
C VAL A 436 24.56 4.95 3.36
N THR A 437 24.08 3.70 3.41
CA THR A 437 22.68 3.35 3.19
C THR A 437 21.97 3.35 4.55
N ASP A 438 20.97 4.21 4.78
CA ASP A 438 20.14 4.21 6.02
C ASP A 438 19.29 2.91 6.12
N ALA A 439 19.89 1.76 6.41
CA ALA A 439 19.28 0.44 6.21
C ALA A 439 19.53 -0.54 7.37
N ALA A 440 18.45 -1.02 7.97
CA ALA A 440 18.47 -2.11 8.92
C ALA A 440 17.37 -3.14 8.64
N ALA A 441 17.55 -4.36 9.13
CA ALA A 441 16.53 -5.40 9.10
C ALA A 441 16.44 -6.08 10.47
N TRP A 442 15.22 -6.26 10.96
CA TRP A 442 14.94 -6.96 12.20
C TRP A 442 14.23 -8.28 11.91
N PHE A 443 14.91 -9.37 12.21
CA PHE A 443 14.45 -10.73 12.03
C PHE A 443 14.10 -11.34 13.40
N ILE A 444 12.88 -11.85 13.54
CA ILE A 444 12.33 -12.40 14.78
C ILE A 444 11.87 -13.83 14.49
N HIS A 445 12.10 -14.77 15.42
CA HIS A 445 11.68 -16.15 15.25
C HIS A 445 11.34 -16.85 16.57
N THR A 446 10.73 -18.04 16.47
CA THR A 446 10.40 -18.87 17.63
C THR A 446 11.27 -20.11 17.79
N ALA A 447 12.08 -20.47 16.79
CA ALA A 447 12.87 -21.70 16.79
C ALA A 447 14.10 -21.64 17.75
N PRO A 448 14.23 -22.53 18.74
CA PRO A 448 15.47 -22.74 19.49
C PRO A 448 16.54 -23.42 18.63
N ASN A 449 17.81 -23.40 19.06
CA ASN A 449 18.95 -23.97 18.33
C ASN A 449 19.06 -23.48 16.86
N PHE A 450 18.63 -22.25 16.61
CA PHE A 450 18.64 -21.56 15.33
C PHE A 450 19.02 -20.08 15.59
N LEU A 451 19.97 -19.43 14.92
CA LEU A 451 20.77 -19.71 13.74
C LEU A 451 22.26 -19.46 14.11
N ALA A 452 23.21 -20.28 13.62
CA ALA A 452 24.62 -20.13 14.02
C ALA A 452 25.29 -18.94 13.31
N HIS A 453 25.88 -18.02 14.08
CA HIS A 453 26.70 -16.94 13.53
C HIS A 453 27.97 -17.53 12.91
N LEU A 454 28.23 -17.24 11.63
CA LEU A 454 29.33 -17.79 10.83
C LEU A 454 29.37 -19.34 10.70
N GLY A 455 28.27 -20.04 11.05
CA GLY A 455 28.20 -21.52 11.06
C GLY A 455 27.45 -22.15 9.89
N GLY A 456 27.11 -21.38 8.86
CA GLY A 456 26.25 -21.83 7.75
C GLY A 456 24.75 -21.88 8.12
N TYR A 457 23.90 -22.04 7.10
CA TYR A 457 22.45 -22.14 7.29
C TYR A 457 22.02 -23.58 7.52
N THR A 458 21.48 -23.87 8.71
CA THR A 458 21.00 -25.20 9.09
C THR A 458 19.69 -25.10 9.87
N TRP A 459 18.74 -26.00 9.57
CA TRP A 459 17.48 -26.13 10.31
C TRP A 459 17.63 -27.19 11.42
N PRO A 460 17.25 -26.89 12.69
CA PRO A 460 17.31 -27.87 13.77
C PRO A 460 16.23 -28.96 13.58
N ALA A 461 16.67 -30.21 13.36
CA ALA A 461 15.78 -31.33 13.06
C ALA A 461 14.73 -31.59 14.15
N ALA A 462 15.09 -31.40 15.43
CA ALA A 462 14.19 -31.56 16.58
C ALA A 462 12.97 -30.63 16.53
N GLU A 463 13.09 -29.48 15.87
CA GLU A 463 12.00 -28.50 15.74
C GLU A 463 11.08 -28.81 14.53
N THR A 464 11.31 -29.92 13.83
CA THR A 464 10.43 -30.39 12.75
C THR A 464 9.06 -30.80 13.28
N ALA A 465 8.98 -31.33 14.51
CA ALA A 465 7.71 -31.73 15.11
C ALA A 465 6.82 -30.55 15.52
N LYS A 466 7.35 -29.31 15.56
CA LYS A 466 6.65 -28.14 16.10
C LYS A 466 6.38 -27.06 15.05
N GLY A 467 5.32 -26.30 15.28
CA GLY A 467 4.99 -25.09 14.52
C GLY A 467 5.92 -23.93 14.87
N HIS A 468 6.44 -23.21 13.86
CA HIS A 468 7.30 -22.03 14.06
C HIS A 468 6.93 -20.86 13.15
N MET A 469 7.16 -19.64 13.63
CA MET A 469 6.91 -18.43 12.88
C MET A 469 8.15 -17.54 12.88
N PHE A 470 8.36 -16.90 11.73
CA PHE A 470 9.46 -16.00 11.46
C PHE A 470 8.87 -14.71 10.89
N LEU A 471 9.35 -13.58 11.41
CA LEU A 471 8.99 -12.25 10.94
C LEU A 471 10.26 -11.51 10.55
N CYS A 472 10.27 -10.94 9.35
CA CYS A 472 11.33 -10.04 8.93
C CYS A 472 10.75 -8.67 8.64
N LEU A 473 11.31 -7.63 9.26
CA LEU A 473 10.94 -6.23 9.09
C LEU A 473 12.14 -5.44 8.54
N SER A 474 11.93 -4.71 7.45
CA SER A 474 12.90 -3.73 6.97
C SER A 474 12.70 -2.39 7.68
N LEU A 475 13.76 -1.80 8.20
CA LEU A 475 13.76 -0.61 9.04
C LEU A 475 14.75 0.44 8.51
N ASN A 476 14.48 1.71 8.81
CA ASN A 476 15.50 2.76 8.75
C ASN A 476 16.27 2.77 10.08
N GLU A 477 17.52 3.22 10.07
CA GLU A 477 18.40 3.27 11.23
C GLU A 477 17.85 4.16 12.35
N ILE A 478 17.10 5.20 11.99
CA ILE A 478 16.40 6.06 12.97
C ILE A 478 15.48 5.28 13.93
N HIS A 479 15.03 4.08 13.54
CA HIS A 479 14.19 3.22 14.38
C HIS A 479 14.97 2.21 15.24
N LEU A 480 16.31 2.16 15.12
CA LEU A 480 17.16 1.24 15.89
C LEU A 480 17.03 1.46 17.40
N ASN A 481 17.00 2.71 17.87
CA ASN A 481 16.79 2.99 19.30
C ASN A 481 15.44 2.48 19.80
N SER A 482 14.38 2.59 19.00
CA SER A 482 13.05 2.07 19.36
C SER A 482 13.05 0.54 19.50
N VAL A 483 13.70 -0.16 18.56
CA VAL A 483 13.83 -1.62 18.61
C VAL A 483 14.73 -2.05 19.77
N ALA A 484 15.89 -1.40 19.92
CA ALA A 484 16.85 -1.71 20.97
C ALA A 484 16.25 -1.53 22.36
N LYS A 485 15.54 -0.43 22.61
CA LYS A 485 14.88 -0.19 23.88
C LYS A 485 13.84 -1.27 24.19
N ALA A 486 13.00 -1.63 23.23
CA ALA A 486 12.04 -2.72 23.42
C ALA A 486 12.72 -4.10 23.63
N LEU A 487 13.87 -4.35 23.00
CA LEU A 487 14.68 -5.53 23.25
C LEU A 487 15.30 -5.52 24.65
N ARG A 488 15.83 -4.38 25.14
CA ARG A 488 16.40 -4.27 26.50
C ARG A 488 15.41 -4.69 27.57
N TYR A 489 14.14 -4.31 27.41
CA TYR A 489 13.08 -4.68 28.35
C TYR A 489 12.80 -6.19 28.35
N GLN A 490 13.22 -6.94 27.31
CA GLN A 490 13.09 -8.39 27.26
C GLN A 490 14.25 -9.14 27.93
N GLU A 491 15.29 -8.45 28.38
CA GLU A 491 16.49 -9.05 28.97
C GLU A 491 17.11 -10.18 28.09
N PRO A 492 17.34 -9.94 26.77
CA PRO A 492 17.72 -10.98 25.83
C PRO A 492 19.16 -11.46 26.06
N TYR A 493 19.42 -12.73 25.77
CA TYR A 493 20.78 -13.26 25.70
C TYR A 493 21.40 -12.96 24.33
N ILE A 494 22.36 -12.03 24.28
CA ILE A 494 23.09 -11.65 23.07
C ILE A 494 24.26 -12.63 22.89
N TYR A 495 24.25 -13.41 21.81
CA TYR A 495 25.26 -14.45 21.55
C TYR A 495 26.22 -14.08 20.42
N ALA A 496 25.90 -13.06 19.62
CA ALA A 496 26.81 -12.50 18.62
C ALA A 496 26.56 -11.00 18.45
N ASN A 497 27.64 -10.22 18.41
CA ASN A 497 27.59 -8.79 18.14
C ASN A 497 28.88 -8.34 17.45
N ASN A 498 28.77 -7.54 16.38
CA ASN A 498 29.92 -6.86 15.77
C ASN A 498 29.59 -5.42 15.35
N LEU A 499 28.60 -4.79 16.00
CA LEU A 499 28.22 -3.40 15.76
C LEU A 499 29.41 -2.44 16.06
N PRO A 500 29.75 -1.53 15.13
CA PRO A 500 30.88 -0.62 15.30
C PRO A 500 30.52 0.54 16.24
N VAL A 501 31.54 1.06 16.91
CA VAL A 501 31.44 2.17 17.86
C VAL A 501 30.74 3.39 17.26
N ALA A 502 30.96 3.68 15.96
CA ALA A 502 30.29 4.78 15.27
C ALA A 502 28.74 4.67 15.31
N ILE A 503 28.19 3.48 15.07
CA ILE A 503 26.74 3.22 15.14
C ILE A 503 26.27 3.28 16.60
N LEU A 504 27.02 2.71 17.53
CA LEU A 504 26.67 2.72 18.96
C LEU A 504 26.64 4.15 19.54
N ASN A 505 27.55 5.02 19.09
CA ASN A 505 27.58 6.42 19.51
C ASN A 505 26.41 7.24 18.97
N GLN A 506 25.82 6.83 17.84
CA GLN A 506 24.63 7.47 17.27
C GLN A 506 23.32 6.98 17.91
N HIS A 507 23.34 5.78 18.50
CA HIS A 507 22.17 5.09 19.01
C HIS A 507 22.34 4.65 20.47
N GLU A 508 22.08 5.58 21.40
CA GLU A 508 22.25 5.36 22.84
C GLU A 508 21.54 4.10 23.36
N GLU A 509 20.29 3.85 22.96
CA GLU A 509 19.54 2.66 23.42
C GLU A 509 20.11 1.35 22.85
N LEU A 510 20.68 1.40 21.64
CA LEU A 510 21.38 0.27 21.05
C LEU A 510 22.72 0.01 21.75
N SER A 511 23.47 1.07 22.07
CA SER A 511 24.67 0.99 22.91
C SER A 511 24.35 0.37 24.28
N ASN A 512 23.28 0.84 24.92
CA ASN A 512 22.84 0.33 26.21
C ASN A 512 22.44 -1.16 26.17
N LEU A 513 21.84 -1.61 25.07
CA LEU A 513 21.51 -3.02 24.85
C LEU A 513 22.77 -3.88 24.73
N VAL A 514 23.72 -3.46 23.88
CA VAL A 514 24.98 -4.18 23.64
C VAL A 514 25.83 -4.27 24.90
N ASN A 515 25.90 -3.18 25.67
CA ASN A 515 26.67 -3.11 26.90
C ASN A 515 25.96 -3.74 28.11
N GLY A 516 24.76 -4.31 27.93
CA GLY A 516 24.03 -4.98 29.01
C GLY A 516 23.55 -4.04 30.12
N ILE A 517 23.32 -2.76 29.82
CA ILE A 517 22.87 -1.78 30.82
C ILE A 517 21.44 -2.11 31.25
N GLU A 518 21.28 -2.41 32.53
CA GLU A 518 19.99 -2.80 33.13
C GLU A 518 18.94 -1.69 33.08
N VAL A 519 17.68 -2.09 32.94
CA VAL A 519 16.54 -1.17 33.09
C VAL A 519 16.25 -0.96 34.57
N ARG A 520 16.53 0.25 35.08
CA ARG A 520 16.35 0.61 36.49
C ARG A 520 15.21 1.59 36.75
N VAL A 521 14.69 2.24 35.70
CA VAL A 521 13.71 3.33 35.81
C VAL A 521 12.30 2.82 35.52
N THR A 522 11.33 3.28 36.30
CA THR A 522 9.90 3.00 36.09
C THR A 522 9.32 3.97 35.04
N PRO A 523 8.34 3.54 34.23
CA PRO A 523 7.65 2.25 34.25
C PRO A 523 8.48 1.13 33.59
N PHE A 524 8.44 -0.08 34.16
CA PHE A 524 9.08 -1.30 33.62
C PHE A 524 8.37 -1.86 32.35
N LEU A 525 7.74 -0.98 31.58
CA LEU A 525 7.04 -1.24 30.32
C LEU A 525 7.46 -0.21 29.29
N GLU A 526 7.77 -0.66 28.08
CA GLU A 526 8.15 0.18 26.94
C GLU A 526 7.09 0.09 25.84
N HIS A 527 6.88 1.19 25.11
CA HIS A 527 6.01 1.23 23.93
C HIS A 527 6.60 2.16 22.88
N ALA A 528 7.03 1.58 21.77
CA ALA A 528 7.47 2.32 20.60
C ALA A 528 6.50 2.17 19.43
N ARG A 529 6.43 3.20 18.58
CA ARG A 529 5.69 3.16 17.31
C ARG A 529 6.59 3.67 16.19
N PHE A 530 6.64 2.94 15.09
CA PHE A 530 7.41 3.33 13.91
C PHE A 530 6.82 2.71 12.65
N VAL A 531 7.39 3.04 11.49
CA VAL A 531 7.01 2.48 10.20
C VAL A 531 8.16 1.68 9.60
N THR A 532 7.83 0.67 8.81
CA THR A 532 8.82 -0.08 8.03
C THR A 532 9.38 0.76 6.86
N LYS A 533 10.61 0.46 6.43
CA LYS A 533 11.32 1.17 5.34
C LYS A 533 10.57 1.05 3.99
N ARG A 534 10.26 2.18 3.32
CA ARG A 534 9.38 2.23 2.13
C ARG A 534 10.01 1.73 0.84
N THR A 535 9.31 0.80 0.17
CA THR A 535 9.44 0.57 -1.28
C THR A 535 8.09 0.57 -2.05
N GLN A 536 6.94 0.33 -1.38
CA GLN A 536 5.58 0.36 -1.99
C GLN A 536 4.44 0.79 -1.03
N VAL A 537 4.33 0.20 0.18
CA VAL A 537 3.32 0.52 1.23
C VAL A 537 4.01 0.42 2.61
N GLU A 538 3.78 1.39 3.51
CA GLU A 538 4.29 1.31 4.90
C GLU A 538 3.41 0.41 5.74
N ALA A 539 4.02 -0.46 6.55
CA ALA A 539 3.36 -1.10 7.67
C ALA A 539 3.65 -0.29 8.94
N ASN A 540 2.59 0.12 9.65
CA ASN A 540 2.72 0.69 10.99
C ASN A 540 3.04 -0.44 11.96
N VAL A 541 4.12 -0.25 12.73
CA VAL A 541 4.59 -1.20 13.72
C VAL A 541 4.51 -0.57 15.09
N GLN A 542 3.96 -1.31 16.05
CA GLN A 542 4.01 -0.98 17.47
C GLN A 542 4.77 -2.08 18.19
N VAL A 543 5.74 -1.72 19.01
CA VAL A 543 6.53 -2.67 19.78
C VAL A 543 6.32 -2.39 21.25
N PHE A 544 5.99 -3.42 22.00
CA PHE A 544 5.84 -3.39 23.44
C PHE A 544 6.93 -4.24 24.07
N GLY A 545 7.61 -3.72 25.09
CA GLY A 545 8.56 -4.47 25.92
C GLY A 545 8.08 -4.52 27.36
N LYS A 546 8.23 -5.66 28.03
CA LYS A 546 7.97 -5.81 29.46
C LYS A 546 9.18 -6.45 30.15
N HIS A 547 9.63 -5.82 31.22
CA HIS A 547 10.72 -6.32 32.07
C HIS A 547 10.19 -7.28 33.14
N THR A 548 11.05 -8.13 33.70
CA THR A 548 10.73 -9.06 34.83
C THR A 548 10.01 -8.33 35.98
N LYS A 549 10.54 -7.17 36.36
CA LYS A 549 10.01 -6.27 37.41
C LYS A 549 8.63 -5.65 37.12
N SER A 550 8.06 -5.82 35.92
CA SER A 550 6.74 -5.27 35.58
C SER A 550 5.56 -6.07 36.14
N PHE A 551 5.77 -7.36 36.44
CA PHE A 551 4.73 -8.32 36.87
C PHE A 551 3.44 -8.29 36.03
N SER A 552 3.55 -7.85 34.78
CA SER A 552 2.41 -7.57 33.91
C SER A 552 2.18 -8.71 32.93
N ASP A 553 0.90 -9.03 32.71
CA ASP A 553 0.50 -9.95 31.65
C ASP A 553 0.51 -9.21 30.31
N ILE A 554 1.23 -9.74 29.31
CA ILE A 554 1.43 -9.07 28.02
C ILE A 554 0.09 -8.87 27.29
N TYR A 555 -0.86 -9.81 27.41
CA TYR A 555 -2.11 -9.74 26.67
C TYR A 555 -3.13 -8.80 27.33
N GLY A 556 -3.44 -9.02 28.61
CA GLY A 556 -4.48 -8.30 29.33
C GLY A 556 -4.04 -6.96 29.89
N ARG A 557 -2.82 -6.84 30.45
CA ARG A 557 -2.38 -5.57 31.07
C ARG A 557 -1.61 -4.68 30.11
N VAL A 558 -0.87 -5.26 29.15
CA VAL A 558 -0.12 -4.47 28.16
C VAL A 558 -0.97 -4.25 26.92
N LEU A 559 -1.23 -5.28 26.10
CA LEU A 559 -1.91 -5.11 24.81
C LEU A 559 -3.35 -4.58 24.93
N ARG A 560 -4.23 -5.28 25.67
CA ARG A 560 -5.65 -4.90 25.79
C ARG A 560 -5.84 -3.48 26.35
N ASN A 561 -5.07 -3.13 27.39
CA ASN A 561 -5.20 -1.82 28.05
C ASN A 561 -4.52 -0.69 27.24
N LYS A 562 -3.33 -0.91 26.66
CA LYS A 562 -2.63 0.14 25.89
C LYS A 562 -3.26 0.38 24.51
N LEU A 563 -3.89 -0.64 23.92
CA LEU A 563 -4.55 -0.54 22.62
C LEU A 563 -6.06 -0.28 22.73
N SER A 564 -6.63 -0.36 23.93
CA SER A 564 -8.07 -0.20 24.21
C SER A 564 -8.93 -0.98 23.22
N ALA A 565 -8.71 -2.29 23.18
CA ALA A 565 -9.33 -3.19 22.21
C ALA A 565 -9.44 -4.62 22.76
N SER A 566 -10.45 -5.36 22.27
CA SER A 566 -10.57 -6.79 22.58
C SER A 566 -9.43 -7.59 21.94
N ILE A 567 -8.94 -8.60 22.64
CA ILE A 567 -7.78 -9.40 22.21
C ILE A 567 -8.16 -10.88 22.10
N ARG A 568 -7.88 -11.50 20.93
CA ARG A 568 -7.89 -12.97 20.76
C ARG A 568 -6.48 -13.53 20.81
N ILE A 569 -6.25 -14.61 21.56
CA ILE A 569 -4.92 -15.13 21.90
C ILE A 569 -4.71 -16.54 21.34
N TRP A 570 -3.63 -16.73 20.57
CA TRP A 570 -3.04 -18.02 20.27
C TRP A 570 -1.69 -18.13 20.97
N ALA A 571 -1.64 -18.86 22.07
CA ALA A 571 -0.44 -19.16 22.85
C ALA A 571 -0.76 -20.32 23.79
N HIS A 572 0.27 -21.03 24.29
CA HIS A 572 0.08 -22.00 25.36
C HIS A 572 -0.55 -21.32 26.57
N SER A 573 -1.52 -21.97 27.22
CA SER A 573 -2.22 -21.40 28.37
C SER A 573 -2.37 -22.39 29.51
N ASP A 574 -2.46 -21.89 30.74
CA ASP A 574 -2.78 -22.70 31.92
C ASP A 574 -4.25 -22.53 32.34
N ALA A 575 -4.74 -23.39 33.22
CA ALA A 575 -6.12 -23.34 33.72
C ALA A 575 -6.45 -22.06 34.51
N ARG A 576 -5.43 -21.35 35.02
CA ARG A 576 -5.59 -20.08 35.75
C ARG A 576 -5.80 -18.90 34.80
N SER A 577 -5.39 -19.02 33.54
CA SER A 577 -5.44 -17.96 32.52
C SER A 577 -6.73 -18.05 31.72
N LYS A 578 -7.83 -17.60 32.37
CA LYS A 578 -9.20 -17.64 31.82
C LYS A 578 -9.48 -16.52 30.83
N SER A 579 -10.36 -16.80 29.86
CA SER A 579 -10.97 -15.77 29.01
C SER A 579 -11.78 -14.77 29.86
N ILE A 580 -11.64 -13.47 29.58
CA ILE A 580 -12.37 -12.36 30.21
C ILE A 580 -13.43 -11.87 29.22
N CYS A 581 -14.69 -12.24 29.46
CA CYS A 581 -15.81 -11.91 28.56
C CYS A 581 -16.69 -10.74 29.04
N LYS A 582 -16.43 -10.20 30.23
CA LYS A 582 -17.15 -9.07 30.83
C LYS A 582 -16.36 -7.76 30.65
N GLY A 583 -17.07 -6.63 30.53
CA GLY A 583 -16.48 -5.30 30.31
C GLY A 583 -16.37 -4.89 28.83
N GLN A 584 -15.89 -3.67 28.59
CA GLN A 584 -15.85 -3.05 27.25
C GLN A 584 -14.88 -3.76 26.28
N HIS A 585 -13.74 -4.26 26.78
CA HIS A 585 -12.73 -4.96 25.97
C HIS A 585 -12.51 -6.38 26.50
N LYS A 586 -12.71 -7.37 25.64
CA LYS A 586 -12.68 -8.80 25.98
C LYS A 586 -11.26 -9.36 25.81
N LEU A 587 -10.95 -10.43 26.54
CA LEU A 587 -9.71 -11.21 26.40
C LEU A 587 -10.10 -12.66 26.17
N ARG A 588 -9.75 -13.25 25.03
CA ARG A 588 -10.32 -14.53 24.59
C ARG A 588 -9.25 -15.45 24.01
N LYS A 589 -9.23 -16.72 24.42
CA LYS A 589 -8.32 -17.71 23.82
C LYS A 589 -8.91 -18.25 22.51
N ILE A 590 -8.13 -18.34 21.44
CA ILE A 590 -8.54 -19.01 20.19
C ILE A 590 -8.72 -20.51 20.47
N ALA A 591 -9.64 -21.22 19.81
CA ALA A 591 -9.83 -22.67 20.00
C ALA A 591 -8.72 -23.49 19.34
N SER A 592 -8.31 -24.55 20.02
CA SER A 592 -7.38 -25.58 19.50
C SER A 592 -8.19 -26.86 19.21
N PRO A 593 -7.98 -27.53 18.07
CA PRO A 593 -7.11 -27.14 16.96
C PRO A 593 -7.71 -26.00 16.10
N MET A 594 -6.87 -25.33 15.32
CA MET A 594 -7.27 -24.31 14.32
C MET A 594 -6.76 -24.67 12.92
N GLN A 595 -7.41 -24.14 11.89
CA GLN A 595 -6.92 -24.21 10.51
C GLN A 595 -6.07 -22.97 10.20
N PHE A 596 -4.75 -23.11 10.16
CA PHE A 596 -3.82 -22.00 9.94
C PHE A 596 -2.96 -22.23 8.70
N ALA A 597 -3.09 -21.33 7.73
CA ALA A 597 -2.36 -21.39 6.45
C ALA A 597 -2.49 -22.75 5.73
N ASP A 598 -3.70 -23.31 5.70
CA ASP A 598 -4.07 -24.62 5.12
C ASP A 598 -3.58 -25.87 5.88
N SER A 599 -3.07 -25.71 7.10
CA SER A 599 -2.71 -26.84 7.99
C SER A 599 -3.58 -26.83 9.24
N GLU A 600 -3.97 -28.02 9.72
CA GLU A 600 -4.59 -28.17 11.04
C GLU A 600 -3.51 -28.14 12.13
N VAL A 601 -3.67 -27.26 13.10
CA VAL A 601 -2.64 -26.99 14.10
C VAL A 601 -3.26 -27.02 15.49
N SER A 602 -2.75 -27.89 16.35
CA SER A 602 -3.03 -27.84 17.78
C SER A 602 -2.08 -26.86 18.47
N ARG A 603 -2.56 -26.20 19.51
CA ARG A 603 -1.79 -25.27 20.33
C ARG A 603 -0.56 -25.93 20.94
N GLU A 604 -0.68 -27.19 21.33
CA GLU A 604 0.35 -27.99 21.98
C GLU A 604 1.49 -28.34 21.02
N ALA A 605 1.18 -28.45 19.72
CA ALA A 605 2.17 -28.71 18.68
C ALA A 605 2.78 -27.41 18.10
N ASP A 606 2.34 -26.22 18.54
CA ASP A 606 2.71 -24.95 17.94
C ASP A 606 3.50 -24.05 18.91
N SER A 607 4.76 -23.76 18.58
CA SER A 607 5.60 -22.87 19.38
C SER A 607 5.34 -21.39 19.09
N THR A 608 4.40 -21.06 18.20
CA THR A 608 4.04 -19.68 17.91
C THR A 608 3.15 -19.07 18.97
N ARG A 609 3.29 -17.75 19.15
CA ARG A 609 2.48 -16.96 20.09
C ARG A 609 2.10 -15.67 19.40
N TRP A 610 0.81 -15.44 19.27
CA TRP A 610 0.30 -14.27 18.59
C TRP A 610 -1.10 -13.89 19.08
N ALA A 611 -1.47 -12.65 18.84
CA ALA A 611 -2.76 -12.11 19.22
C ALA A 611 -3.37 -11.22 18.14
N LEU A 612 -4.70 -11.23 18.06
CA LEU A 612 -5.48 -10.33 17.21
C LEU A 612 -6.07 -9.21 18.07
N VAL A 613 -5.90 -7.98 17.60
CA VAL A 613 -6.46 -6.78 18.22
C VAL A 613 -7.71 -6.36 17.45
N GLU A 614 -8.89 -6.63 18.02
CA GLU A 614 -10.17 -6.44 17.34
C GLU A 614 -10.52 -4.96 17.18
N GLY A 615 -11.04 -4.59 16.00
CA GLY A 615 -11.38 -3.20 15.68
C GLY A 615 -10.17 -2.30 15.38
N LYS A 616 -8.95 -2.85 15.37
CA LYS A 616 -7.70 -2.12 15.10
C LYS A 616 -6.89 -2.69 13.93
N ASN A 617 -7.39 -3.71 13.22
CA ASN A 617 -6.70 -4.36 12.09
C ASN A 617 -5.24 -4.73 12.41
N THR A 618 -4.97 -5.17 13.64
CA THR A 618 -3.61 -5.35 14.14
C THR A 618 -3.36 -6.79 14.61
N VAL A 619 -2.24 -7.36 14.18
CA VAL A 619 -1.73 -8.68 14.62
C VAL A 619 -0.46 -8.47 15.43
N CYS A 620 -0.36 -9.08 16.60
CA CYS A 620 0.82 -8.99 17.47
C CYS A 620 1.50 -10.35 17.59
N LEU A 621 2.79 -10.45 17.26
CA LEU A 621 3.62 -11.60 17.62
C LEU A 621 4.20 -11.38 19.01
N THR A 622 4.11 -12.39 19.87
CA THR A 622 4.52 -12.27 21.27
C THR A 622 5.59 -13.29 21.64
N THR A 623 6.36 -13.01 22.68
CA THR A 623 7.33 -13.99 23.23
C THR A 623 6.80 -14.75 24.43
N ASN A 624 5.78 -14.23 25.13
CA ASN A 624 5.21 -14.86 26.32
C ASN A 624 4.02 -15.79 26.01
N ASP A 625 3.96 -16.88 26.74
CA ASP A 625 2.76 -17.72 26.81
C ASP A 625 1.63 -17.00 27.57
N TYR A 626 0.40 -17.50 27.49
CA TYR A 626 -0.72 -16.99 28.27
C TYR A 626 -0.90 -17.79 29.55
N LYS A 627 0.09 -17.69 30.45
CA LYS A 627 0.14 -18.41 31.74
C LYS A 627 0.35 -17.43 32.89
N ALA A 628 -0.09 -17.81 34.09
CA ALA A 628 0.05 -16.94 35.26
C ALA A 628 1.53 -16.68 35.63
N SER A 629 2.40 -17.67 35.43
CA SER A 629 3.85 -17.58 35.67
C SER A 629 4.55 -16.59 34.73
N GLU A 630 4.02 -16.34 33.53
CA GLU A 630 4.63 -15.46 32.52
C GLU A 630 4.61 -13.97 32.92
N LYS A 631 3.84 -13.61 33.96
CA LYS A 631 3.86 -12.26 34.51
C LYS A 631 5.25 -11.85 35.00
N GLN A 632 6.03 -12.80 35.51
CA GLN A 632 7.39 -12.58 36.01
C GLN A 632 8.47 -12.75 34.93
N ILE A 633 8.13 -13.33 33.78
CA ILE A 633 9.07 -13.56 32.66
C ILE A 633 9.05 -12.32 31.76
N PRO A 634 10.18 -11.66 31.46
CA PRO A 634 10.23 -10.54 30.54
C PRO A 634 9.79 -10.98 29.13
N GLY A 635 9.37 -10.02 28.30
CA GLY A 635 8.93 -10.35 26.96
C GLY A 635 8.35 -9.17 26.19
N ALA A 636 7.88 -9.43 24.98
CA ALA A 636 7.45 -8.38 24.06
C ALA A 636 6.30 -8.79 23.18
N ALA A 637 5.73 -7.77 22.55
CA ALA A 637 4.78 -7.91 21.46
C ALA A 637 5.19 -6.98 20.30
N VAL A 638 5.37 -7.55 19.11
CA VAL A 638 5.56 -6.80 17.87
C VAL A 638 4.24 -6.83 17.09
N CYS A 639 3.56 -5.70 17.08
CA CYS A 639 2.23 -5.52 16.52
C CYS A 639 2.30 -4.81 15.17
N ILE A 640 1.67 -5.39 14.16
CA ILE A 640 1.60 -4.88 12.80
C ILE A 640 0.15 -4.51 12.49
N GLU A 641 -0.08 -3.24 12.18
CA GLU A 641 -1.38 -2.75 11.74
C GLU A 641 -1.48 -2.87 10.21
N ASN A 642 -2.20 -3.89 9.76
CA ASN A 642 -2.48 -4.12 8.35
C ASN A 642 -3.75 -4.98 8.22
N ALA A 643 -4.77 -4.45 7.54
CA ALA A 643 -6.07 -5.12 7.42
C ALA A 643 -5.98 -6.49 6.73
N HIS A 644 -5.14 -6.65 5.72
CA HIS A 644 -4.99 -7.92 5.00
C HIS A 644 -4.25 -8.96 5.84
N VAL A 645 -3.18 -8.57 6.55
CA VAL A 645 -2.49 -9.45 7.51
C VAL A 645 -3.45 -9.85 8.63
N TYR A 646 -4.20 -8.90 9.19
CA TYR A 646 -5.21 -9.17 10.21
C TYR A 646 -6.26 -10.15 9.71
N ASN A 647 -6.79 -9.97 8.51
CA ASN A 647 -7.77 -10.87 7.92
C ASN A 647 -7.19 -12.27 7.73
N ALA A 648 -5.94 -12.40 7.28
CA ALA A 648 -5.27 -13.67 7.07
C ALA A 648 -4.97 -14.44 8.38
N PHE A 649 -4.76 -13.76 9.51
CA PHE A 649 -4.66 -14.42 10.83
C PHE A 649 -6.04 -14.66 11.46
N SER A 650 -6.99 -13.73 11.29
CA SER A 650 -8.37 -13.87 11.78
C SER A 650 -9.11 -15.02 11.11
N ALA A 651 -8.72 -15.36 9.87
CA ALA A 651 -9.04 -16.57 9.15
C ALA A 651 -9.00 -17.84 10.02
N ALA A 652 -7.85 -18.03 10.65
CA ALA A 652 -7.53 -19.22 11.41
C ALA A 652 -8.11 -19.17 12.82
N ALA A 653 -8.25 -17.96 13.36
CA ALA A 653 -8.73 -17.71 14.72
C ALA A 653 -10.25 -17.75 14.89
N PHE A 654 -11.00 -18.38 13.98
CA PHE A 654 -12.46 -18.27 13.93
C PHE A 654 -13.16 -18.81 15.20
N ASN A 655 -12.67 -19.92 15.76
CA ASN A 655 -13.19 -20.55 16.97
C ASN A 655 -12.48 -20.02 18.23
N ILE A 656 -13.16 -19.92 19.38
CA ILE A 656 -12.65 -19.35 20.64
C ILE A 656 -12.96 -20.29 21.82
N LEU A 657 -11.99 -20.56 22.72
CA LEU A 657 -12.20 -21.31 23.97
C LEU A 657 -12.86 -20.42 25.04
N ASN A 658 -13.91 -20.96 25.65
CA ASN A 658 -14.53 -20.41 26.85
C ASN A 658 -14.18 -21.34 28.04
N ASP A 659 -13.24 -20.93 28.89
CA ASP A 659 -12.89 -21.71 30.09
C ASP A 659 -13.91 -21.47 31.21
N ALA A 660 -14.76 -22.48 31.41
CA ALA A 660 -15.56 -22.81 32.60
C ALA A 660 -16.25 -21.65 33.34
N ASP A 661 -17.45 -21.32 32.86
CA ASP A 661 -18.66 -21.45 33.68
C ASP A 661 -19.64 -22.37 32.94
N ASN A 662 -20.33 -23.20 33.71
CA ASN A 662 -21.16 -24.34 33.32
C ASN A 662 -22.46 -23.91 32.62
N SER A 663 -22.37 -23.26 31.47
CA SER A 663 -23.50 -23.04 30.56
C SER A 663 -23.05 -23.32 29.13
N ASN A 664 -23.57 -24.42 28.59
CA ASN A 664 -23.43 -24.76 27.18
C ASN A 664 -23.77 -23.53 26.31
N CYS A 665 -22.80 -23.03 25.57
CA CYS A 665 -23.06 -22.37 24.28
C CYS A 665 -22.45 -23.25 23.19
N TYR A 666 -22.85 -24.51 23.22
CA TYR A 666 -22.90 -25.39 22.06
C TYR A 666 -24.33 -25.30 21.53
N PHE A 667 -24.53 -24.72 20.34
CA PHE A 667 -25.71 -25.06 19.56
C PHE A 667 -25.40 -25.04 18.07
N ASP A 668 -25.29 -26.27 17.59
CA ASP A 668 -25.54 -26.73 16.24
C ASP A 668 -27.03 -27.12 16.20
N ILE A 669 -27.80 -26.73 15.17
CA ILE A 669 -29.15 -27.32 15.03
C ILE A 669 -29.04 -28.80 14.61
N THR A 670 -27.95 -29.23 13.98
CA THR A 670 -27.70 -30.64 13.67
C THR A 670 -26.20 -30.88 13.45
N ARG A 671 -25.49 -31.44 14.44
CA ARG A 671 -24.08 -31.94 14.36
C ARG A 671 -23.56 -32.09 12.92
N LYS A 672 -22.96 -31.03 12.37
CA LYS A 672 -21.99 -30.97 11.25
C LYS A 672 -21.85 -29.51 10.76
N GLN A 673 -20.78 -28.85 11.18
CA GLN A 673 -20.14 -27.69 10.53
C GLN A 673 -21.02 -26.84 9.59
N LEU A 674 -21.85 -25.94 10.12
CA LEU A 674 -22.24 -24.72 9.38
C LEU A 674 -22.21 -23.52 10.32
N GLY A 675 -21.00 -23.00 10.53
CA GLY A 675 -20.80 -21.69 11.09
C GLY A 675 -21.34 -20.61 10.14
N ALA A 676 -22.30 -19.83 10.65
CA ALA A 676 -22.56 -18.45 10.31
C ALA A 676 -23.29 -18.11 8.99
N ARG A 677 -23.64 -16.81 8.89
CA ARG A 677 -24.60 -16.15 7.97
C ARG A 677 -24.48 -16.66 6.55
N TYR A 678 -25.61 -16.88 5.89
CA TYR A 678 -25.57 -17.29 4.50
C TYR A 678 -26.64 -16.58 3.67
N PHE A 679 -26.28 -16.30 2.42
CA PHE A 679 -27.25 -16.05 1.37
C PHE A 679 -27.50 -17.34 0.60
N VAL A 680 -28.74 -17.59 0.22
CA VAL A 680 -29.09 -18.59 -0.79
C VAL A 680 -29.80 -17.87 -1.92
N TYR A 681 -29.35 -18.06 -3.15
CA TYR A 681 -30.02 -17.61 -4.36
C TYR A 681 -30.43 -18.82 -5.20
N LYS A 682 -31.71 -18.90 -5.52
CA LYS A 682 -32.29 -19.89 -6.42
C LYS A 682 -32.53 -19.21 -7.77
N PRO A 683 -31.82 -19.56 -8.86
CA PRO A 683 -32.03 -18.93 -10.16
C PRO A 683 -33.38 -19.29 -10.81
N PRO A 684 -33.87 -18.50 -11.78
CA PRO A 684 -35.04 -18.86 -12.57
C PRO A 684 -34.85 -20.20 -13.30
N ASN A 685 -35.88 -21.05 -13.32
CA ASN A 685 -35.89 -22.37 -13.96
C ASN A 685 -34.84 -23.38 -13.45
N VAL A 686 -34.10 -23.07 -12.39
CA VAL A 686 -33.04 -23.92 -11.84
C VAL A 686 -33.31 -24.21 -10.37
N LEU A 687 -33.49 -25.48 -10.04
CA LEU A 687 -33.73 -25.93 -8.67
C LEU A 687 -32.44 -26.05 -7.83
N GLN A 688 -31.30 -26.21 -8.49
CA GLN A 688 -29.98 -26.17 -7.87
C GLN A 688 -29.67 -24.74 -7.42
N THR A 689 -29.59 -24.52 -6.12
CA THR A 689 -29.35 -23.18 -5.58
C THR A 689 -27.86 -22.86 -5.53
N LYS A 690 -27.58 -21.56 -5.51
CA LYS A 690 -26.28 -21.01 -5.14
C LYS A 690 -26.34 -20.61 -3.68
N ILE A 691 -25.38 -21.06 -2.89
CA ILE A 691 -25.19 -20.67 -1.49
C ILE A 691 -23.90 -19.88 -1.37
N MET A 692 -23.94 -18.86 -0.51
CA MET A 692 -22.77 -18.14 -0.05
C MET A 692 -22.75 -18.25 1.46
N GLN A 693 -21.84 -19.06 1.97
CA GLN A 693 -21.63 -19.24 3.40
C GLN A 693 -20.67 -18.19 3.92
N SER A 694 -20.87 -17.76 5.16
CA SER A 694 -19.89 -16.91 5.82
C SER A 694 -18.58 -17.65 6.00
N GLY A 695 -17.50 -17.04 5.51
CA GLY A 695 -16.16 -17.57 5.60
C GLY A 695 -15.15 -16.49 5.26
N LEU A 696 -13.92 -16.90 5.00
CA LEU A 696 -12.81 -16.02 4.65
C LEU A 696 -13.01 -15.27 3.34
N ASN A 697 -13.49 -15.99 2.32
CA ASN A 697 -13.79 -15.49 0.99
C ASN A 697 -15.18 -15.99 0.59
N PRO A 698 -16.27 -15.44 1.16
CA PRO A 698 -17.62 -15.82 0.79
C PRO A 698 -17.79 -15.62 -0.72
N ALA A 699 -17.99 -16.73 -1.41
CA ALA A 699 -18.25 -16.79 -2.83
C ALA A 699 -19.54 -17.58 -3.05
N TRP A 700 -20.19 -17.35 -4.19
CA TRP A 700 -21.29 -18.20 -4.62
C TRP A 700 -20.75 -19.58 -4.98
N ALA A 701 -21.38 -20.61 -4.44
CA ALA A 701 -21.11 -22.00 -4.76
C ALA A 701 -22.43 -22.75 -4.92
N PRO A 702 -22.50 -23.84 -5.69
CA PRO A 702 -23.67 -24.70 -5.68
C PRO A 702 -23.97 -25.23 -4.27
N SER A 703 -25.23 -25.22 -3.86
CA SER A 703 -25.65 -25.92 -2.65
C SER A 703 -25.44 -27.43 -2.75
N ALA A 704 -25.28 -28.10 -1.61
CA ALA A 704 -25.08 -29.55 -1.58
C ALA A 704 -26.26 -30.35 -2.18
N GLN A 705 -27.47 -29.79 -2.13
CA GLN A 705 -28.69 -30.39 -2.67
C GLN A 705 -29.53 -29.32 -3.40
N PRO A 706 -30.48 -29.72 -4.26
CA PRO A 706 -31.49 -28.82 -4.84
C PRO A 706 -32.49 -28.31 -3.79
N ILE A 707 -33.15 -27.17 -4.05
CA ILE A 707 -34.05 -26.55 -3.07
C ILE A 707 -35.27 -27.40 -2.72
N GLN A 708 -35.77 -28.27 -3.61
CA GLN A 708 -36.91 -29.14 -3.28
C GLN A 708 -36.53 -30.37 -2.44
N SER A 709 -35.23 -30.62 -2.20
CA SER A 709 -34.81 -31.77 -1.40
C SER A 709 -35.29 -31.58 0.04
N ASN A 710 -35.90 -32.62 0.62
CA ASN A 710 -36.35 -32.63 2.01
C ASN A 710 -35.24 -32.93 3.02
N ASN A 711 -34.00 -33.15 2.56
CA ASN A 711 -32.83 -33.37 3.41
C ASN A 711 -31.57 -32.80 2.74
N GLY A 712 -30.58 -32.40 3.56
CA GLY A 712 -29.25 -31.98 3.11
C GLY A 712 -29.15 -30.59 2.48
N HIS A 713 -30.27 -29.89 2.21
CA HIS A 713 -30.24 -28.48 1.79
C HIS A 713 -30.12 -27.56 3.02
N SER A 714 -29.34 -26.48 2.93
CA SER A 714 -29.06 -25.55 4.05
C SER A 714 -30.31 -24.93 4.67
N ILE A 715 -31.27 -24.51 3.83
CA ILE A 715 -32.56 -23.98 4.28
C ILE A 715 -33.36 -25.04 5.06
N VAL A 716 -33.35 -26.29 4.62
CA VAL A 716 -34.05 -27.39 5.32
C VAL A 716 -33.43 -27.61 6.69
N GLN A 717 -32.10 -27.67 6.75
CA GLN A 717 -31.37 -27.84 8.01
C GLN A 717 -31.64 -26.69 8.97
N THR A 718 -31.65 -25.45 8.47
CA THR A 718 -31.91 -24.26 9.30
C THR A 718 -33.34 -24.24 9.81
N MET A 719 -34.30 -24.64 8.97
CA MET A 719 -35.73 -24.65 9.31
C MET A 719 -36.19 -25.97 9.92
N ALA A 720 -35.28 -26.90 10.26
CA ALA A 720 -35.64 -28.22 10.78
C ALA A 720 -36.52 -28.12 12.04
N HIS A 721 -36.20 -27.20 12.95
CA HIS A 721 -36.97 -26.95 14.18
C HIS A 721 -38.20 -26.03 13.99
N PHE A 722 -38.46 -25.59 12.76
CA PHE A 722 -39.68 -24.87 12.40
C PHE A 722 -40.71 -25.79 11.75
N VAL A 723 -40.23 -26.73 10.93
CA VAL A 723 -41.08 -27.70 10.21
C VAL A 723 -41.41 -28.94 11.03
N ALA A 724 -40.67 -29.18 12.11
CA ALA A 724 -40.91 -30.22 13.10
C ALA A 724 -40.90 -29.62 14.50
N ASP A 725 -41.66 -30.22 15.42
CA ASP A 725 -41.77 -29.71 16.79
C ASP A 725 -40.44 -29.84 17.55
N ASN A 726 -40.04 -28.75 18.21
CA ASN A 726 -38.89 -28.72 19.10
C ASN A 726 -39.23 -27.87 20.33
N PRO A 727 -39.28 -28.45 21.54
CA PRO A 727 -39.73 -27.75 22.74
C PRO A 727 -38.82 -26.56 23.12
N ASN A 728 -37.55 -26.60 22.72
CA ASN A 728 -36.55 -25.58 23.06
C ASN A 728 -36.54 -24.38 22.10
N ILE A 729 -37.09 -24.54 20.89
CA ILE A 729 -37.10 -23.47 19.88
C ILE A 729 -38.48 -22.82 19.82
N LYS A 730 -38.51 -21.50 19.92
CA LYS A 730 -39.70 -20.67 19.80
C LYS A 730 -39.63 -19.89 18.50
N VAL A 731 -40.77 -19.72 17.86
CA VAL A 731 -40.86 -19.24 16.49
C VAL A 731 -41.87 -18.11 16.37
N LEU A 732 -41.54 -17.16 15.50
CA LEU A 732 -42.48 -16.17 14.98
C LEU A 732 -42.26 -16.08 13.48
N ALA A 733 -43.27 -16.44 12.70
CA ALA A 733 -43.19 -16.45 11.24
C ALA A 733 -44.24 -15.53 10.62
N TYR A 734 -43.82 -14.84 9.57
CA TYR A 734 -44.60 -13.81 8.93
C TYR A 734 -44.53 -13.92 7.40
N SER A 735 -45.64 -13.68 6.72
CA SER A 735 -45.74 -13.73 5.25
C SER A 735 -47.05 -13.09 4.78
N ASP A 736 -47.00 -12.35 3.68
CA ASP A 736 -48.18 -11.88 2.92
C ASP A 736 -48.88 -12.99 2.12
N ASP A 737 -48.18 -14.09 1.84
CA ASP A 737 -48.73 -15.25 1.15
C ASP A 737 -48.21 -16.53 1.83
N PRO A 738 -48.71 -16.86 3.04
CA PRO A 738 -48.30 -18.06 3.77
C PRO A 738 -48.85 -19.34 3.11
N PRO A 739 -48.17 -20.50 3.26
CA PRO A 739 -48.69 -21.75 2.73
C PRO A 739 -50.03 -22.14 3.36
N ASN A 740 -50.87 -22.81 2.57
CA ASN A 740 -52.17 -23.35 3.00
C ASN A 740 -53.19 -22.31 3.49
N LEU A 741 -52.95 -21.03 3.23
CA LEU A 741 -53.88 -19.94 3.51
C LEU A 741 -54.05 -19.08 2.25
N PRO A 742 -55.20 -18.41 2.07
CA PRO A 742 -55.32 -17.36 1.06
C PRO A 742 -54.33 -16.22 1.35
N PRO A 743 -53.90 -15.45 0.33
CA PRO A 743 -53.08 -14.26 0.55
C PRO A 743 -53.66 -13.38 1.66
N ARG A 744 -52.82 -12.99 2.62
CA ARG A 744 -53.21 -12.20 3.79
C ARG A 744 -52.44 -10.90 3.79
N ASN A 745 -53.14 -9.78 3.96
CA ASN A 745 -52.55 -8.45 4.04
C ASN A 745 -51.82 -8.03 2.74
N GLU A 746 -52.60 -7.79 1.68
CA GLU A 746 -52.15 -7.34 0.35
C GLU A 746 -51.30 -6.06 0.36
N LYS A 747 -51.23 -5.37 1.49
CA LYS A 747 -50.40 -4.17 1.64
C LYS A 747 -48.92 -4.53 1.85
N SER A 748 -48.59 -5.65 2.48
CA SER A 748 -47.19 -6.02 2.76
C SER A 748 -46.64 -7.03 1.76
N LYS A 749 -45.31 -7.05 1.60
CA LYS A 749 -44.57 -8.07 0.82
C LYS A 749 -43.55 -8.82 1.68
N ALA A 750 -43.63 -8.68 2.99
CA ALA A 750 -42.64 -9.15 3.94
C ALA A 750 -42.82 -10.63 4.25
N LYS A 751 -41.74 -11.41 4.15
CA LYS A 751 -41.73 -12.85 4.47
C LYS A 751 -40.48 -13.23 5.26
N GLY A 752 -40.64 -14.03 6.32
CA GLY A 752 -39.53 -14.48 7.14
C GLY A 752 -39.92 -15.25 8.40
N VAL A 753 -38.90 -15.73 9.10
CA VAL A 753 -39.02 -16.54 10.31
C VAL A 753 -37.98 -16.09 11.33
N LEU A 754 -38.42 -15.85 12.56
CA LEU A 754 -37.56 -15.73 13.74
C LEU A 754 -37.58 -17.05 14.48
N LEU A 755 -36.40 -17.62 14.72
CA LEU A 755 -36.19 -18.78 15.58
C LEU A 755 -35.41 -18.32 16.81
N ILE A 756 -35.91 -18.64 17.99
CA ILE A 756 -35.36 -18.19 19.26
C ILE A 756 -35.13 -19.43 20.11
N ASP A 757 -33.90 -19.62 20.55
CA ASP A 757 -33.58 -20.64 21.53
C ASP A 757 -34.04 -20.15 22.90
N ASN A 758 -35.00 -20.85 23.49
CA ASN A 758 -35.60 -20.52 24.77
C ASN A 758 -34.96 -21.32 25.93
N SER A 759 -33.79 -21.93 25.68
CA SER A 759 -32.92 -22.45 26.73
C SER A 759 -32.04 -21.34 27.33
N ALA A 760 -31.14 -21.66 28.27
CA ALA A 760 -30.22 -20.69 28.86
C ALA A 760 -29.22 -20.05 27.88
N ALA A 761 -29.24 -20.43 26.60
CA ALA A 761 -28.37 -19.90 25.56
C ALA A 761 -28.99 -18.65 24.91
N ASN A 762 -28.41 -17.46 25.14
CA ASN A 762 -28.75 -16.22 24.43
C ASN A 762 -28.46 -16.36 22.91
N ALA A 763 -29.45 -16.83 22.15
CA ALA A 763 -29.32 -17.23 20.75
C ALA A 763 -30.63 -17.10 19.96
N ALA A 764 -30.56 -16.47 18.79
CA ALA A 764 -31.67 -16.45 17.83
C ALA A 764 -31.16 -16.46 16.38
N ALA A 765 -32.05 -16.81 15.45
CA ALA A 765 -31.84 -16.73 14.01
C ALA A 765 -32.98 -16.00 13.34
N TRP A 766 -32.65 -15.19 12.33
CA TRP A 766 -33.59 -14.45 11.51
C TRP A 766 -33.41 -14.83 10.05
N LEU A 767 -34.43 -15.48 9.49
CA LEU A 767 -34.52 -15.81 8.07
C LEU A 767 -35.46 -14.82 7.37
N VAL A 768 -35.02 -14.25 6.26
CA VAL A 768 -35.82 -13.41 5.37
C VAL A 768 -35.79 -14.01 3.97
N HIS A 769 -36.92 -14.05 3.27
CA HIS A 769 -37.01 -14.63 1.93
C HIS A 769 -38.02 -13.92 1.02
N THR A 770 -38.05 -14.34 -0.24
CA THR A 770 -38.92 -13.78 -1.30
C THR A 770 -39.99 -14.75 -1.81
N VAL A 771 -39.98 -15.99 -1.33
CA VAL A 771 -40.83 -17.08 -1.85
C VAL A 771 -42.25 -17.01 -1.28
N PRO A 772 -43.30 -16.86 -2.12
CA PRO A 772 -44.70 -17.02 -1.69
C PRO A 772 -45.05 -18.48 -1.40
N LYS A 773 -46.07 -18.73 -0.59
CA LYS A 773 -46.53 -20.06 -0.16
C LYS A 773 -45.43 -20.91 0.49
N PHE A 774 -44.46 -20.27 1.13
CA PHE A 774 -43.33 -20.86 1.85
C PHE A 774 -43.22 -20.18 3.22
N LEU A 775 -43.04 -20.85 4.37
CA LEU A 775 -42.86 -22.28 4.69
C LEU A 775 -43.91 -22.70 5.74
N SER A 776 -44.36 -23.96 5.75
CA SER A 776 -45.42 -24.41 6.67
C SER A 776 -44.84 -24.73 8.07
N HIS A 777 -45.41 -24.13 9.11
CA HIS A 777 -45.04 -24.45 10.50
C HIS A 777 -45.60 -25.82 10.89
N LEU A 778 -44.74 -26.72 11.37
CA LEU A 778 -45.09 -28.12 11.71
C LEU A 778 -45.69 -28.96 10.55
N GLY A 779 -45.54 -28.50 9.31
CA GLY A 779 -46.10 -29.15 8.11
C GLY A 779 -45.09 -29.90 7.25
N GLY A 780 -43.85 -30.05 7.72
CA GLY A 780 -42.74 -30.57 6.92
C GLY A 780 -42.21 -29.56 5.87
N TYR A 781 -41.05 -29.87 5.30
CA TYR A 781 -40.43 -29.04 4.27
C TYR A 781 -41.03 -29.32 2.88
N SER A 782 -41.49 -28.27 2.19
CA SER A 782 -41.94 -28.37 0.79
C SER A 782 -41.58 -27.10 -0.01
N TRP A 783 -41.21 -27.31 -1.28
CA TRP A 783 -40.94 -26.23 -2.24
C TRP A 783 -42.18 -25.95 -3.12
N PRO A 784 -42.64 -24.69 -3.21
CA PRO A 784 -43.76 -24.32 -4.10
C PRO A 784 -43.38 -24.44 -5.58
N GLN A 785 -43.97 -25.41 -6.30
CA GLN A 785 -43.60 -25.69 -7.69
C GLN A 785 -43.88 -24.52 -8.65
N THR A 786 -44.85 -23.68 -8.36
CA THR A 786 -45.15 -22.46 -9.14
C THR A 786 -44.00 -21.45 -9.12
N GLU A 787 -43.14 -21.51 -8.12
CA GLU A 787 -41.97 -20.63 -7.96
C GLU A 787 -40.71 -21.22 -8.61
N THR A 788 -40.79 -22.39 -9.23
CA THR A 788 -39.67 -22.99 -9.98
C THR A 788 -39.28 -22.14 -11.20
N ALA A 789 -40.20 -21.41 -11.82
CA ALA A 789 -39.89 -20.55 -12.97
C ALA A 789 -39.18 -19.24 -12.58
N LYS A 790 -39.17 -18.86 -11.30
CA LYS A 790 -38.69 -17.55 -10.83
C LYS A 790 -37.40 -17.62 -10.02
N GLY A 791 -36.62 -16.55 -10.06
CA GLY A 791 -35.48 -16.35 -9.16
C GLY A 791 -35.94 -15.95 -7.76
N HIS A 792 -35.28 -16.48 -6.72
CA HIS A 792 -35.56 -16.15 -5.31
C HIS A 792 -34.28 -16.05 -4.50
N ILE A 793 -34.30 -15.19 -3.48
CA ILE A 793 -33.18 -15.05 -2.54
C ILE A 793 -33.64 -15.18 -1.10
N PHE A 794 -32.76 -15.73 -0.27
CA PHE A 794 -32.89 -15.94 1.17
C PHE A 794 -31.68 -15.33 1.87
N LEU A 795 -31.92 -14.76 3.05
CA LEU A 795 -30.88 -14.27 3.96
C LEU A 795 -31.13 -14.87 5.34
N CYS A 796 -30.14 -15.59 5.88
CA CYS A 796 -30.18 -16.10 7.24
C CYS A 796 -29.11 -15.43 8.10
N LEU A 797 -29.52 -14.82 9.21
CA LEU A 797 -28.67 -14.14 10.16
C LEU A 797 -28.76 -14.80 11.54
N SER A 798 -27.62 -15.18 12.13
CA SER A 798 -27.57 -15.51 13.56
C SER A 798 -27.39 -14.22 14.37
N ILE A 799 -28.26 -14.01 15.34
CA ILE A 799 -28.33 -12.81 16.19
C ILE A 799 -28.39 -13.20 17.67
N ASN A 800 -28.14 -12.25 18.55
CA ASN A 800 -28.37 -12.42 19.99
C ASN A 800 -29.81 -12.01 20.32
N GLU A 801 -30.32 -12.51 21.44
CA GLU A 801 -31.62 -12.16 21.99
C GLU A 801 -31.77 -10.64 22.23
N GLU A 802 -30.68 -9.97 22.62
CA GLU A 802 -30.61 -8.51 22.76
C GLU A 802 -30.98 -7.74 21.47
N SER A 803 -30.83 -8.38 20.30
CA SER A 803 -31.19 -7.79 19.01
C SER A 803 -32.66 -8.00 18.63
N LEU A 804 -33.44 -8.75 19.41
CA LEU A 804 -34.82 -9.10 19.06
C LEU A 804 -35.72 -7.87 18.95
N ASN A 805 -35.67 -6.94 19.90
CA ASN A 805 -36.46 -5.70 19.81
C ASN A 805 -36.13 -4.88 18.55
N ALA A 806 -34.84 -4.79 18.19
CA ALA A 806 -34.39 -4.10 16.99
C ALA A 806 -34.95 -4.75 15.71
N VAL A 807 -34.88 -6.08 15.61
CA VAL A 807 -35.42 -6.82 14.48
C VAL A 807 -36.95 -6.74 14.45
N ALA A 808 -37.61 -6.97 15.58
CA ALA A 808 -39.06 -6.96 15.70
C ALA A 808 -39.64 -5.60 15.30
N ARG A 809 -39.01 -4.51 15.74
CA ARG A 809 -39.40 -3.15 15.35
C ARG A 809 -39.25 -2.93 13.85
N ALA A 810 -38.13 -3.32 13.25
CA ALA A 810 -37.92 -3.22 11.80
C ALA A 810 -38.93 -4.07 11.00
N VAL A 811 -39.32 -5.24 11.52
CA VAL A 811 -40.34 -6.12 10.93
C VAL A 811 -41.73 -5.51 11.06
N ARG A 812 -42.10 -4.98 12.23
CA ARG A 812 -43.40 -4.36 12.50
C ARG A 812 -43.72 -3.18 11.57
N TYR A 813 -42.73 -2.37 11.21
CA TYR A 813 -42.91 -1.28 10.24
C TYR A 813 -43.27 -1.76 8.84
N GLN A 814 -43.07 -3.05 8.51
CA GLN A 814 -43.46 -3.64 7.23
C GLN A 814 -44.95 -4.05 7.21
N GLU A 815 -45.67 -3.87 8.32
CA GLU A 815 -47.06 -4.32 8.48
C GLU A 815 -47.25 -5.78 8.05
N PRO A 816 -46.46 -6.75 8.54
CA PRO A 816 -46.55 -8.13 8.07
C PRO A 816 -47.74 -8.86 8.69
N TYR A 817 -48.22 -9.92 8.03
CA TYR A 817 -49.14 -10.88 8.63
C TYR A 817 -48.37 -11.99 9.35
N ILE A 818 -48.64 -12.18 10.65
CA ILE A 818 -48.03 -13.25 11.46
C ILE A 818 -48.89 -14.51 11.33
N TYR A 819 -48.34 -15.58 10.74
CA TYR A 819 -49.09 -16.83 10.48
C TYR A 819 -48.72 -17.98 11.41
N ALA A 820 -47.60 -17.87 12.15
CA ALA A 820 -47.24 -18.78 13.21
C ALA A 820 -46.51 -18.03 14.33
N ASN A 821 -46.88 -18.30 15.58
CA ASN A 821 -46.28 -17.69 16.76
C ASN A 821 -46.47 -18.63 17.96
N ASN A 822 -45.38 -19.00 18.64
CA ASN A 822 -45.43 -19.74 19.91
C ASN A 822 -44.49 -19.13 20.97
N LEU A 823 -44.23 -17.83 20.87
CA LEU A 823 -43.34 -17.13 21.79
C LEU A 823 -43.90 -17.13 23.24
N PRO A 824 -43.09 -17.47 24.25
CA PRO A 824 -43.56 -17.54 25.63
C PRO A 824 -43.75 -16.14 26.23
N LEU A 825 -44.75 -16.00 27.13
CA LEU A 825 -45.06 -14.73 27.81
C LEU A 825 -43.84 -14.12 28.51
N ALA A 826 -42.98 -14.94 29.11
CA ALA A 826 -41.75 -14.48 29.76
C ALA A 826 -40.83 -13.70 28.79
N LEU A 827 -40.69 -14.18 27.55
CA LEU A 827 -39.90 -13.52 26.52
C LEU A 827 -40.61 -12.23 26.03
N LEU A 828 -41.92 -12.28 25.83
CA LEU A 828 -42.70 -11.11 25.40
C LEU A 828 -42.66 -9.97 26.43
N ASN A 829 -42.67 -10.30 27.73
CA ASN A 829 -42.56 -9.33 28.82
C ASN A 829 -41.16 -8.68 28.89
N GLN A 830 -40.13 -9.35 28.39
CA GLN A 830 -38.77 -8.82 28.32
C GLN A 830 -38.53 -7.97 27.06
N HIS A 831 -39.24 -8.26 25.97
CA HIS A 831 -39.02 -7.67 24.65
C HIS A 831 -40.29 -6.96 24.13
N ASN A 832 -40.50 -5.71 24.55
CA ASN A 832 -41.70 -4.94 24.20
C ASN A 832 -41.97 -4.82 22.69
N GLU A 833 -40.95 -4.63 21.85
CA GLU A 833 -41.18 -4.53 20.40
C GLU A 833 -41.49 -5.90 19.77
N LEU A 834 -40.94 -6.98 20.32
CA LEU A 834 -41.30 -8.35 19.94
C LEU A 834 -42.75 -8.66 20.34
N SER A 835 -43.16 -8.26 21.54
CA SER A 835 -44.55 -8.34 22.00
C SER A 835 -45.50 -7.56 21.08
N ASN A 836 -45.15 -6.31 20.75
CA ASN A 836 -45.93 -5.47 19.84
C ASN A 836 -46.06 -6.09 18.45
N LEU A 837 -45.00 -6.70 17.93
CA LEU A 837 -45.05 -7.43 16.65
C LEU A 837 -45.95 -8.67 16.74
N ALA A 838 -45.77 -9.49 17.79
CA ALA A 838 -46.50 -10.73 17.98
C ALA A 838 -48.01 -10.52 18.19
N THR A 839 -48.40 -9.39 18.78
CA THR A 839 -49.79 -9.02 19.09
C THR A 839 -50.42 -8.08 18.05
N GLY A 840 -49.66 -7.64 17.03
CA GLY A 840 -50.19 -6.83 15.93
C GLY A 840 -50.44 -5.35 16.29
N VAL A 841 -49.69 -4.78 17.23
CA VAL A 841 -49.85 -3.37 17.63
C VAL A 841 -49.47 -2.45 16.47
N GLU A 842 -50.39 -1.59 16.04
CA GLU A 842 -50.18 -0.67 14.92
C GLU A 842 -49.09 0.40 15.18
N ILE A 843 -48.44 0.87 14.11
CA ILE A 843 -47.55 2.03 14.17
C ILE A 843 -48.38 3.31 13.96
N ARG A 844 -48.48 4.12 15.02
CA ARG A 844 -49.27 5.38 15.00
C ARG A 844 -48.42 6.65 15.09
N VAL A 845 -47.14 6.53 15.44
CA VAL A 845 -46.24 7.66 15.72
C VAL A 845 -45.29 7.89 14.55
N THR A 846 -45.03 9.16 14.24
CA THR A 846 -44.04 9.56 13.23
C THR A 846 -42.63 9.61 13.83
N PRO A 847 -41.56 9.33 13.05
CA PRO A 847 -41.55 9.06 11.62
C PRO A 847 -41.98 7.63 11.27
N PHE A 848 -42.70 7.46 10.14
CA PHE A 848 -43.13 6.16 9.59
C PHE A 848 -41.98 5.35 8.93
N LEU A 849 -40.75 5.58 9.40
CA LEU A 849 -39.51 4.95 8.94
C LEU A 849 -38.70 4.49 10.15
N GLU A 850 -38.23 3.26 10.11
CA GLU A 850 -37.42 2.66 11.15
C GLU A 850 -36.01 2.34 10.64
N HIS A 851 -35.02 2.45 11.52
CA HIS A 851 -33.64 2.07 11.24
C HIS A 851 -32.99 1.52 12.50
N ALA A 852 -32.76 0.21 12.50
CA ALA A 852 -32.09 -0.49 13.57
C ALA A 852 -30.69 -0.95 13.12
N LYS A 853 -29.71 -0.83 14.01
CA LYS A 853 -28.37 -1.39 13.83
C LYS A 853 -28.21 -2.57 14.77
N LEU A 854 -27.72 -3.69 14.24
CA LEU A 854 -27.45 -4.88 15.02
C LEU A 854 -26.16 -5.55 14.55
N ALA A 855 -25.55 -6.31 15.45
CA ALA A 855 -24.39 -7.13 15.13
C ALA A 855 -24.82 -8.59 15.19
N THR A 856 -24.40 -9.35 14.20
CA THR A 856 -24.65 -10.78 14.19
C THR A 856 -23.79 -11.50 15.27
N ARG A 857 -24.26 -12.64 15.78
CA ARG A 857 -23.53 -13.49 16.73
C ARG A 857 -22.21 -14.00 16.12
N ASN A 858 -21.19 -14.23 16.97
CA ASN A 858 -19.85 -14.78 16.64
C ASN A 858 -19.14 -14.11 15.44
N ASN A 859 -18.30 -13.08 15.72
CA ASN A 859 -17.59 -12.23 14.73
C ASN A 859 -18.53 -11.30 13.93
N GLY A 860 -19.26 -10.43 14.64
CA GLY A 860 -20.37 -9.61 14.15
C GLY A 860 -20.09 -8.78 12.90
N ALA A 861 -20.68 -9.17 11.76
CA ALA A 861 -20.91 -8.27 10.65
C ALA A 861 -21.95 -7.26 11.09
N ASN A 862 -21.73 -6.00 10.75
CA ASN A 862 -22.71 -4.94 10.99
C ASN A 862 -23.90 -5.17 10.07
N VAL A 863 -25.08 -5.20 10.67
CA VAL A 863 -26.35 -5.29 9.97
C VAL A 863 -27.16 -4.03 10.27
N GLN A 864 -27.76 -3.47 9.23
CA GLN A 864 -28.70 -2.36 9.33
C GLN A 864 -30.04 -2.85 8.79
N ALA A 865 -31.07 -2.87 9.64
CA ALA A 865 -32.43 -3.23 9.27
C ALA A 865 -33.26 -1.94 9.16
N PHE A 866 -33.86 -1.73 8.00
CA PHE A 866 -34.74 -0.61 7.70
C PHE A 866 -36.17 -1.11 7.57
N GLY A 867 -37.11 -0.39 8.18
CA GLY A 867 -38.54 -0.64 8.04
C GLY A 867 -39.24 0.59 7.47
N LYS A 868 -40.18 0.37 6.56
CA LYS A 868 -40.99 1.41 5.94
C LYS A 868 -42.46 1.05 6.03
N HIS A 869 -43.25 1.94 6.64
CA HIS A 869 -44.70 1.78 6.79
C HIS A 869 -45.48 2.42 5.62
N THR A 870 -46.71 1.97 5.34
CA THR A 870 -47.60 2.48 4.27
C THR A 870 -47.68 4.01 4.27
N LYS A 871 -47.82 4.60 5.46
CA LYS A 871 -47.97 6.06 5.69
C LYS A 871 -46.71 6.89 5.43
N SER A 872 -45.56 6.28 5.14
CA SER A 872 -44.31 7.00 4.88
C SER A 872 -44.26 7.65 3.50
N PHE A 873 -44.98 7.09 2.51
CA PHE A 873 -44.92 7.46 1.09
C PHE A 873 -43.47 7.55 0.54
N ALA A 874 -42.52 6.87 1.17
CA ALA A 874 -41.11 6.95 0.83
C ALA A 874 -40.73 5.87 -0.20
N ASP A 875 -39.86 6.22 -1.14
CA ASP A 875 -39.21 5.23 -1.99
C ASP A 875 -38.10 4.53 -1.19
N MET A 876 -38.08 3.19 -1.17
CA MET A 876 -37.12 2.40 -0.38
C MET A 876 -35.68 2.66 -0.82
N TYR A 877 -35.43 2.79 -2.11
CA TYR A 877 -34.07 2.94 -2.63
C TYR A 877 -33.63 4.40 -2.59
N GLU A 878 -34.49 5.31 -3.06
CA GLU A 878 -34.17 6.72 -3.23
C GLU A 878 -34.24 7.51 -1.91
N ARG A 879 -35.32 7.37 -1.14
CA ARG A 879 -35.56 8.20 0.06
C ARG A 879 -35.12 7.53 1.35
N VAL A 880 -35.12 6.20 1.41
CA VAL A 880 -34.66 5.46 2.59
C VAL A 880 -33.17 5.13 2.44
N LEU A 881 -32.81 4.19 1.57
CA LEU A 881 -31.43 3.70 1.48
C LEU A 881 -30.43 4.77 1.04
N ARG A 882 -30.64 5.45 -0.10
CA ARG A 882 -29.68 6.43 -0.63
C ARG A 882 -29.43 7.58 0.35
N ASN A 883 -30.49 8.10 0.97
CA ASN A 883 -30.39 9.24 1.87
C ASN A 883 -29.85 8.83 3.25
N LYS A 884 -30.29 7.72 3.84
CA LYS A 884 -29.79 7.26 5.15
C LYS A 884 -28.37 6.75 5.08
N LEU A 885 -28.00 6.11 3.97
CA LEU A 885 -26.65 5.60 3.76
C LEU A 885 -25.73 6.60 3.06
N SER A 886 -26.21 7.75 2.57
CA SER A 886 -25.39 8.78 1.91
C SER A 886 -24.36 8.17 0.94
N ALA A 887 -24.84 7.33 0.04
CA ALA A 887 -23.99 6.52 -0.82
C ALA A 887 -24.65 6.27 -2.18
N LYS A 888 -23.82 5.99 -3.19
CA LYS A 888 -24.32 5.59 -4.50
C LYS A 888 -24.89 4.18 -4.41
N ILE A 889 -26.00 3.94 -5.09
CA ILE A 889 -26.73 2.66 -5.03
C ILE A 889 -26.91 2.07 -6.42
N ARG A 890 -26.58 0.78 -6.58
CA ARG A 890 -26.99 -0.02 -7.74
C ARG A 890 -28.13 -0.95 -7.33
N ILE A 891 -29.18 -1.06 -8.14
CA ILE A 891 -30.40 -1.80 -7.76
C ILE A 891 -30.72 -2.94 -8.74
N TRP A 892 -31.06 -4.08 -8.18
CA TRP A 892 -31.69 -5.22 -8.84
C TRP A 892 -33.05 -5.47 -8.19
N ALA A 893 -34.12 -5.08 -8.88
CA ALA A 893 -35.51 -5.28 -8.47
C ALA A 893 -36.42 -5.04 -9.68
N PRO A 894 -37.62 -5.64 -9.76
CA PRO A 894 -38.61 -5.29 -10.77
C PRO A 894 -38.86 -3.76 -10.80
N SER A 895 -38.91 -3.16 -11.97
CA SER A 895 -39.03 -1.70 -12.12
C SER A 895 -40.02 -1.33 -13.22
N ASP A 896 -40.67 -0.17 -13.08
CA ASP A 896 -41.52 0.41 -14.13
C ASP A 896 -40.73 1.41 -15.00
N VAL A 897 -41.33 1.85 -16.12
CA VAL A 897 -40.72 2.80 -17.07
C VAL A 897 -40.51 4.20 -16.45
N ARG A 898 -41.27 4.54 -15.41
CA ARG A 898 -41.20 5.86 -14.73
C ARG A 898 -40.04 5.92 -13.74
N SER A 899 -39.68 4.78 -13.13
CA SER A 899 -38.56 4.63 -12.20
C SER A 899 -37.21 4.54 -12.92
N LYS A 900 -36.71 5.70 -13.39
CA LYS A 900 -35.42 5.84 -14.10
C LYS A 900 -34.23 5.91 -13.13
N SER A 901 -33.04 5.56 -13.62
CA SER A 901 -31.78 5.82 -12.92
C SER A 901 -31.62 7.32 -12.62
N ILE A 902 -31.20 7.67 -11.41
CA ILE A 902 -31.00 9.05 -10.93
C ILE A 902 -29.50 9.33 -10.83
N CYS A 903 -28.99 10.20 -11.70
CA CYS A 903 -27.56 10.51 -11.77
C CYS A 903 -27.25 11.98 -11.50
N ARG A 904 -28.15 12.68 -10.83
CA ARG A 904 -27.99 14.07 -10.39
C ARG A 904 -27.58 14.06 -8.91
N GLY A 905 -26.74 15.02 -8.51
CA GLY A 905 -26.21 15.12 -7.15
C GLY A 905 -25.04 14.18 -6.85
N GLN A 906 -24.57 14.16 -5.60
CA GLN A 906 -23.37 13.41 -5.18
C GLN A 906 -23.57 11.89 -5.16
N TYR A 907 -24.79 11.42 -4.86
CA TYR A 907 -25.12 10.00 -4.68
C TYR A 907 -26.07 9.53 -5.79
N HIS A 908 -25.53 8.81 -6.77
CA HIS A 908 -26.31 8.25 -7.88
C HIS A 908 -27.11 7.01 -7.43
N LEU A 909 -28.29 6.82 -8.01
CA LEU A 909 -29.09 5.60 -7.92
C LEU A 909 -29.24 5.02 -9.33
N ARG A 910 -28.74 3.81 -9.59
CA ARG A 910 -28.70 3.25 -10.95
C ARG A 910 -29.28 1.84 -11.00
N LYS A 911 -30.12 1.57 -11.99
CA LYS A 911 -30.55 0.19 -12.29
C LYS A 911 -29.40 -0.61 -12.88
N ILE A 912 -29.21 -1.83 -12.40
CA ILE A 912 -28.34 -2.82 -13.06
C ILE A 912 -28.96 -3.19 -14.41
N VAL A 913 -28.21 -3.44 -15.48
CA VAL A 913 -28.78 -3.80 -16.78
C VAL A 913 -29.41 -5.20 -16.71
N SER A 914 -30.62 -5.36 -17.27
CA SER A 914 -31.26 -6.66 -17.49
C SER A 914 -31.04 -7.10 -18.93
N PRO A 915 -30.66 -8.36 -19.21
CA PRO A 915 -30.33 -9.41 -18.24
C PRO A 915 -28.94 -9.23 -17.60
N MET A 916 -28.76 -9.74 -16.37
CA MET A 916 -27.47 -9.79 -15.68
C MET A 916 -26.86 -11.20 -15.72
N GLN A 917 -25.56 -11.31 -15.46
CA GLN A 917 -24.86 -12.59 -15.27
C GLN A 917 -24.62 -12.81 -13.76
N PHE A 918 -25.36 -13.71 -13.15
CA PHE A 918 -25.24 -14.04 -11.73
C PHE A 918 -24.61 -15.42 -11.55
N ASP A 919 -23.33 -15.43 -11.16
CA ASP A 919 -22.55 -16.66 -10.97
C ASP A 919 -22.66 -17.66 -12.14
N GLY A 920 -22.50 -17.13 -13.36
CA GLY A 920 -22.57 -17.88 -14.62
C GLY A 920 -23.98 -18.16 -15.15
N VAL A 921 -25.04 -17.74 -14.45
CA VAL A 921 -26.43 -17.86 -14.90
C VAL A 921 -26.95 -16.52 -15.41
N GLN A 922 -27.52 -16.51 -16.60
CA GLN A 922 -28.18 -15.33 -17.15
C GLN A 922 -29.56 -15.15 -16.49
N VAL A 923 -29.78 -14.00 -15.86
CA VAL A 923 -31.01 -13.70 -15.13
C VAL A 923 -31.64 -12.43 -15.69
N SER A 924 -32.88 -12.52 -16.18
CA SER A 924 -33.70 -11.35 -16.50
C SER A 924 -34.43 -10.86 -15.27
N ARG A 925 -34.58 -9.54 -15.15
CA ARG A 925 -35.29 -8.89 -14.04
C ARG A 925 -36.74 -9.35 -13.92
N GLU A 926 -37.37 -9.64 -15.06
CA GLU A 926 -38.78 -10.04 -15.15
C GLU A 926 -39.01 -11.46 -14.63
N ALA A 927 -37.98 -12.31 -14.67
CA ALA A 927 -38.00 -13.67 -14.16
C ALA A 927 -37.46 -13.79 -12.72
N ASP A 928 -37.09 -12.69 -12.06
CA ASP A 928 -36.46 -12.71 -10.74
C ASP A 928 -37.27 -11.96 -9.69
N SER A 929 -37.67 -12.67 -8.63
CA SER A 929 -38.35 -12.09 -7.46
C SER A 929 -37.36 -11.60 -6.40
N ALA A 930 -36.07 -11.93 -6.53
CA ALA A 930 -35.01 -11.42 -5.66
C ALA A 930 -34.84 -9.91 -5.84
N LYS A 931 -34.76 -9.19 -4.71
CA LYS A 931 -34.58 -7.74 -4.70
C LYS A 931 -33.42 -7.40 -3.79
N TRP A 932 -32.45 -6.69 -4.35
CA TRP A 932 -31.26 -6.31 -3.61
C TRP A 932 -30.61 -5.05 -4.19
N ALA A 933 -29.77 -4.42 -3.37
CA ALA A 933 -29.06 -3.22 -3.72
C ALA A 933 -27.61 -3.25 -3.23
N LEU A 934 -26.70 -2.71 -4.03
CA LEU A 934 -25.31 -2.50 -3.66
C LEU A 934 -25.10 -1.05 -3.26
N VAL A 935 -24.46 -0.85 -2.11
CA VAL A 935 -24.15 0.47 -1.55
C VAL A 935 -22.66 0.74 -1.77
N GLU A 936 -22.35 1.52 -2.82
CA GLU A 936 -20.97 1.75 -3.25
C GLU A 936 -20.20 2.60 -2.23
N GLY A 937 -18.94 2.23 -1.98
CA GLY A 937 -18.08 2.91 -1.01
C GLY A 937 -18.35 2.54 0.46
N LYS A 938 -19.33 1.66 0.70
CA LYS A 938 -19.67 1.15 2.05
C LYS A 938 -19.61 -0.37 2.17
N ASN A 939 -19.17 -1.10 1.14
CA ASN A 939 -19.03 -2.55 1.18
C ASN A 939 -20.30 -3.27 1.69
N THR A 940 -21.49 -2.75 1.33
CA THR A 940 -22.76 -3.17 1.93
C THR A 940 -23.71 -3.68 0.84
N VAL A 941 -24.33 -4.83 1.09
CA VAL A 941 -25.40 -5.41 0.27
C VAL A 941 -26.70 -5.34 1.06
N CYS A 942 -27.75 -4.77 0.47
CA CYS A 942 -29.07 -4.69 1.06
C CYS A 942 -30.02 -5.66 0.36
N PHE A 943 -30.58 -6.61 1.09
CA PHE A 943 -31.77 -7.36 0.68
C PHE A 943 -32.99 -6.47 0.88
N THR A 944 -33.94 -6.42 -0.06
CA THR A 944 -35.13 -5.57 0.05
C THR A 944 -36.42 -6.35 -0.24
N THR A 945 -37.57 -5.84 0.20
CA THR A 945 -38.89 -6.44 -0.13
C THR A 945 -39.65 -5.63 -1.18
N ASN A 946 -39.35 -4.34 -1.35
CA ASN A 946 -40.02 -3.45 -2.31
C ASN A 946 -39.46 -3.55 -3.72
N ASP A 947 -40.36 -3.50 -4.71
CA ASP A 947 -39.98 -3.29 -6.11
C ASP A 947 -39.47 -1.83 -6.30
N TYR A 948 -38.86 -1.53 -7.45
CA TYR A 948 -38.51 -0.15 -7.82
C TYR A 948 -39.56 0.46 -8.75
N LYS A 949 -40.77 0.67 -8.22
CA LYS A 949 -41.94 1.19 -8.96
C LYS A 949 -42.54 2.38 -8.22
N VAL A 950 -43.20 3.29 -8.95
CA VAL A 950 -43.80 4.49 -8.33
C VAL A 950 -44.87 4.13 -7.29
N THR A 951 -45.65 3.08 -7.55
CA THR A 951 -46.71 2.60 -6.65
C THR A 951 -46.15 2.02 -5.35
N GLU A 952 -44.88 1.57 -5.32
CA GLU A 952 -44.26 1.00 -4.12
C GLU A 952 -44.04 2.01 -3.01
N LYS A 953 -44.15 3.32 -3.27
CA LYS A 953 -44.07 4.35 -2.23
C LYS A 953 -45.11 4.14 -1.13
N GLN A 954 -46.29 3.65 -1.49
CA GLN A 954 -47.40 3.35 -0.59
C GLN A 954 -47.36 1.92 -0.03
N ILE A 955 -46.48 1.05 -0.54
CA ILE A 955 -46.36 -0.33 -0.10
C ILE A 955 -45.32 -0.40 1.02
N PRO A 956 -45.66 -0.87 2.23
CA PRO A 956 -44.70 -1.08 3.30
C PRO A 956 -43.65 -2.11 2.90
N GLY A 957 -42.48 -2.05 3.53
CA GLY A 957 -41.41 -2.98 3.24
C GLY A 957 -40.13 -2.69 4.00
N ALA A 958 -39.08 -3.44 3.70
CA ALA A 958 -37.82 -3.35 4.42
C ALA A 958 -36.60 -3.46 3.53
N ALA A 959 -35.48 -3.11 4.15
CA ALA A 959 -34.17 -3.46 3.67
C ALA A 959 -33.32 -4.03 4.82
N VAL A 960 -32.68 -5.17 4.60
CA VAL A 960 -31.68 -5.74 5.53
C VAL A 960 -30.32 -5.64 4.86
N CYS A 961 -29.50 -4.73 5.37
CA CYS A 961 -28.21 -4.36 4.81
C CYS A 961 -27.07 -4.99 5.61
N LEU A 962 -26.27 -5.83 4.96
CA LEU A 962 -25.10 -6.50 5.52
C LEU A 962 -23.83 -5.80 5.05
N GLU A 963 -23.02 -5.31 5.98
CA GLU A 963 -21.71 -4.74 5.72
C GLU A 963 -20.65 -5.86 5.68
N ASN A 964 -20.20 -6.23 4.49
CA ASN A 964 -19.13 -7.20 4.28
C ASN A 964 -18.51 -7.03 2.88
N ALA A 965 -17.22 -6.74 2.82
CA ALA A 965 -16.51 -6.48 1.56
C ALA A 965 -16.53 -7.66 0.58
N ASN A 966 -16.40 -8.88 1.07
CA ASN A 966 -16.36 -10.06 0.21
C ASN A 966 -17.74 -10.40 -0.35
N VAL A 967 -18.79 -10.31 0.48
CA VAL A 967 -20.18 -10.41 0.01
C VAL A 967 -20.48 -9.31 -1.02
N TYR A 968 -20.11 -8.06 -0.72
CA TYR A 968 -20.27 -6.95 -1.66
C TYR A 968 -19.58 -7.22 -2.99
N ASN A 969 -18.34 -7.71 -2.98
CA ASN A 969 -17.60 -8.03 -4.19
C ASN A 969 -18.28 -9.12 -5.01
N ALA A 970 -18.78 -10.17 -4.36
CA ALA A 970 -19.47 -11.27 -5.05
C ALA A 970 -20.76 -10.80 -5.77
N PHE A 971 -21.56 -9.94 -5.13
CA PHE A 971 -22.72 -9.32 -5.79
C PHE A 971 -22.30 -8.27 -6.85
N SER A 972 -21.21 -7.54 -6.62
CA SER A 972 -20.69 -6.54 -7.56
C SER A 972 -20.27 -7.15 -8.89
N THR A 973 -19.79 -8.40 -8.90
CA THR A 973 -19.47 -9.15 -10.13
C THR A 973 -20.71 -9.38 -11.01
N ALA A 974 -21.89 -9.58 -10.41
CA ALA A 974 -23.14 -9.66 -11.16
C ALA A 974 -23.69 -8.29 -11.60
N ALA A 975 -23.31 -7.23 -10.89
CA ALA A 975 -23.82 -5.86 -11.09
C ALA A 975 -22.88 -4.95 -11.89
N VAL A 976 -22.06 -5.50 -12.81
CA VAL A 976 -21.05 -4.73 -13.55
C VAL A 976 -21.68 -3.69 -14.48
N ASN A 977 -22.72 -4.10 -15.21
CA ASN A 977 -23.40 -3.23 -16.17
C ASN A 977 -24.57 -2.51 -15.48
N VAL A 978 -24.59 -1.18 -15.57
CA VAL A 978 -25.70 -0.34 -15.09
C VAL A 978 -26.28 0.46 -16.24
N GLU A 979 -27.58 0.69 -16.20
CA GLU A 979 -28.27 1.50 -17.21
C GLU A 979 -27.66 2.89 -17.28
N ALA A 980 -27.52 3.41 -18.50
CA ALA A 980 -27.01 4.74 -18.74
C ALA A 980 -27.93 5.79 -18.11
N CYS A 981 -27.33 6.88 -17.65
CA CYS A 981 -28.06 8.05 -17.21
C CYS A 981 -28.51 8.82 -18.46
N ASN A 982 -29.80 8.77 -18.80
CA ASN A 982 -30.32 9.67 -19.82
C ASN A 982 -30.22 11.10 -19.27
N LYS A 983 -29.54 11.98 -20.01
CA LYS A 983 -29.32 13.39 -19.62
C LYS A 983 -30.64 14.13 -19.43
#